data_AF-Q9HP56-F1
#
_entry.id   AF-Q9HP56-F1
#
_cell.length_a   1.000
_cell.length_b   1.000
_cell.length_c   1.000
_cell.angle_alpha   90.00
_cell.angle_beta   90.00
_cell.angle_gamma   90.00
#
_symmetry.space_group_name_H-M   'P 1'
#
loop_
_entity.id
_entity.type
_entity.pdbx_description
1 polymer ?
#
loop_
_entity_poly.entity_id
_entity_poly.type
_entity_poly.pdbx_seq_one_letter_code
_entity_poly.pdbx_strand_id
1 'polypeptide(L)'
;MHRRQFLTGLGISLGGATVGSSTRARTVITDTTAATADDRVDELLFDSSAGLLAAPRTDGGDPGFLPDAQIVAAAEPTATTVDRDGNDDTTAYPDGETIPLMAVDGSVVAFAAPFAPDDSDAGSYGNEDVLLNVFDAYADAGTIYWDDGHDQFYDRASHSAVAARADTAGHTVAATTDIADAVTREDAAAAVVTSPADPFSAAEQDALAAFAADGGLVVLMSQSDYKNYDATASLNDLADGIDTTIRFNDTQVTDDQHNAGAAFAPTTATFPSDDYASLLAARTDGTDDVTITADETYTVDVVRVTDGDTVDVRFRDGTTDTVRIVGIDTPETGQTTERVAEYEGITDAAALKARGDAATAYARDALGGQTVTLSFDAGGPARGDYGRLLGYLTLPDGTTYNRRAVADGMARVYASAFSQYDDYWAAEATARAAGDGLWELSDPTAIDGPDSRSVESLFFPDPVAVTGGQTVVASADSTPLVTADAAARVAAVGGPLIDEGFEPAESDGAATNEGHDVSMFVAELIDCLAADGLSAPVLVDGGHGQFGSDAALSAEDVAYFQRFLEGWSPAGVDLDGVTTLPHDTGPALCHDDGTPAASALIVSSPTTAFTAAERRAVADFADAGGAVILIGSAADTDALVRFAPLTDALDTTVGFTTTPVTDRTHNLGGDPTRPTTTALTEPAAVLGSNATSQ
;
A
#
# COMPACT_ATOMS: atom_id res chain seq x y z
N MET A 1 -23.75 -66.58 32.96
CA MET A 1 -24.76 -67.08 31.98
C MET A 1 -24.22 -66.77 30.59
N HIS A 2 -23.51 -67.70 29.92
CA HIS A 2 -24.06 -68.64 28.91
C HIS A 2 -24.67 -67.87 27.73
N ARG A 3 -24.10 -67.80 26.52
CA ARG A 3 -23.61 -68.83 25.54
C ARG A 3 -22.77 -68.06 24.48
N ARG A 4 -21.57 -68.42 24.00
CA ARG A 4 -21.04 -69.57 23.21
C ARG A 4 -21.90 -70.05 22.03
N GLN A 5 -21.25 -70.16 20.86
CA GLN A 5 -21.45 -71.06 19.69
C GLN A 5 -21.64 -70.28 18.36
N PHE A 6 -21.10 -70.64 17.18
CA PHE A 6 -20.26 -71.73 16.62
C PHE A 6 -19.82 -71.20 15.21
N LEU A 7 -18.54 -71.06 14.83
CA LEU A 7 -17.66 -72.02 14.11
C LEU A 7 -18.27 -72.76 12.90
N THR A 8 -17.88 -72.36 11.69
CA THR A 8 -17.49 -73.14 10.47
C THR A 8 -17.13 -72.10 9.39
N GLY A 9 -15.94 -71.98 8.79
CA GLY A 9 -14.93 -72.98 8.46
C GLY A 9 -15.07 -73.35 6.98
N LEU A 10 -14.31 -72.70 6.09
CA LEU A 10 -13.64 -73.33 4.95
C LEU A 10 -12.65 -72.33 4.34
N GLY A 11 -11.37 -72.71 4.31
CA GLY A 11 -10.33 -71.95 3.63
C GLY A 11 -10.28 -72.25 2.14
N ILE A 12 -9.86 -71.25 1.37
CA ILE A 12 -9.07 -71.44 0.16
C ILE A 12 -7.95 -70.42 0.22
N SER A 13 -6.72 -70.93 0.15
CA SER A 13 -5.48 -70.19 0.02
C SER A 13 -5.25 -69.83 -1.44
N LEU A 14 -5.07 -68.54 -1.72
CA LEU A 14 -4.31 -68.04 -2.87
C LEU A 14 -3.46 -66.87 -2.36
N GLY A 15 -2.15 -67.02 -2.49
CA GLY A 15 -1.18 -66.01 -2.10
C GLY A 15 -1.14 -64.84 -3.09
N GLY A 16 -0.85 -63.67 -2.54
CA GLY A 16 -0.51 -62.44 -3.25
C GLY A 16 0.01 -61.46 -2.20
N ALA A 17 1.18 -60.89 -2.44
CA ALA A 17 2.00 -60.17 -1.46
C ALA A 17 1.23 -59.07 -0.70
N THR A 18 1.36 -59.05 0.62
CA THR A 18 1.00 -57.91 1.46
C THR A 18 2.04 -56.81 1.28
N VAL A 19 1.68 -55.73 0.59
CA VAL A 19 2.26 -54.41 0.84
C VAL A 19 1.63 -53.93 2.14
N GLY A 20 2.45 -53.74 3.17
CA GLY A 20 2.00 -53.15 4.42
C GLY A 20 1.69 -51.69 4.20
N SER A 21 0.42 -51.35 3.99
CA SER A 21 -0.06 -49.98 4.22
C SER A 21 -0.12 -49.80 5.73
N SER A 22 0.86 -49.09 6.30
CA SER A 22 0.71 -48.53 7.64
C SER A 22 -0.14 -47.27 7.49
N THR A 23 -1.45 -47.40 7.64
CA THR A 23 -2.33 -46.25 7.86
C THR A 23 -1.89 -45.64 9.20
N ARG A 24 -1.10 -44.56 9.16
CA ARG A 24 -0.91 -43.71 10.33
C ARG A 24 -2.21 -42.92 10.49
N ALA A 25 -3.08 -43.38 11.37
CA ALA A 25 -4.11 -42.50 11.91
C ALA A 25 -3.38 -41.38 12.66
N ARG A 26 -3.32 -40.18 12.07
CA ARG A 26 -2.82 -38.96 12.73
C ARG A 26 -3.87 -38.62 13.79
N THR A 27 -3.61 -39.06 15.02
CA THR A 27 -4.37 -38.59 16.18
C THR A 27 -3.97 -37.14 16.37
N VAL A 28 -4.92 -36.22 16.18
CA VAL A 28 -4.80 -34.82 16.63
C VAL A 28 -4.29 -34.88 18.07
N ILE A 29 -3.10 -34.31 18.29
CA ILE A 29 -2.47 -34.30 19.59
C ILE A 29 -3.34 -33.41 20.48
N THR A 30 -4.22 -34.03 21.27
CA THR A 30 -4.83 -33.40 22.44
C THR A 30 -3.77 -33.35 23.54
N ASP A 31 -2.74 -32.51 23.39
CA ASP A 31 -1.94 -32.06 24.53
C ASP A 31 -2.51 -30.72 24.97
N THR A 32 -3.40 -30.81 25.95
CA THR A 32 -4.31 -29.73 26.33
C THR A 32 -3.65 -28.82 27.37
N THR A 33 -3.07 -27.73 26.90
CA THR A 33 -3.65 -26.43 27.29
C THR A 33 -4.40 -25.94 26.07
N ALA A 34 -5.70 -26.21 26.01
CA ALA A 34 -6.54 -25.61 24.97
C ALA A 34 -6.36 -24.10 25.09
N ALA A 35 -5.89 -23.46 24.02
CA ALA A 35 -5.96 -22.01 23.88
C ALA A 35 -7.37 -21.58 24.28
N THR A 36 -7.46 -20.73 25.29
CA THR A 36 -8.74 -20.14 25.68
C THR A 36 -9.15 -19.14 24.59
N ALA A 37 -10.41 -18.69 24.59
CA ALA A 37 -10.83 -17.64 23.65
C ALA A 37 -9.99 -16.35 23.77
N ASP A 38 -9.26 -16.19 24.87
CA ASP A 38 -8.35 -15.07 25.19
C ASP A 38 -6.95 -15.24 24.55
N ASP A 39 -6.66 -16.40 23.94
CA ASP A 39 -5.37 -16.72 23.31
C ASP A 39 -5.48 -16.78 21.76
N ARG A 40 -6.62 -16.40 21.19
CA ARG A 40 -6.82 -16.36 19.73
C ARG A 40 -6.36 -15.04 19.16
N VAL A 41 -6.08 -15.02 17.86
CA VAL A 41 -5.96 -13.77 17.10
C VAL A 41 -7.25 -12.95 17.25
N ASP A 42 -7.09 -11.64 17.46
CA ASP A 42 -8.24 -10.75 17.71
C ASP A 42 -9.13 -10.63 16.46
N GLU A 43 -8.51 -10.50 15.29
CA GLU A 43 -9.19 -10.31 14.02
C GLU A 43 -8.32 -10.79 12.84
N LEU A 44 -8.96 -11.23 11.77
CA LEU A 44 -8.34 -11.59 10.49
C LEU A 44 -8.81 -10.66 9.37
N LEU A 45 -7.89 -10.26 8.51
CA LEU A 45 -8.17 -9.50 7.30
C LEU A 45 -8.31 -10.43 6.09
N PHE A 46 -9.29 -10.20 5.24
CA PHE A 46 -9.40 -10.86 3.94
C PHE A 46 -9.50 -9.77 2.86
N ASP A 47 -8.38 -9.13 2.54
CA ASP A 47 -8.34 -8.12 1.49
C ASP A 47 -8.60 -8.73 0.11
N SER A 48 -9.44 -8.07 -0.69
CA SER A 48 -9.85 -8.53 -2.00
C SER A 48 -10.43 -9.95 -1.95
N SER A 49 -11.26 -10.22 -0.95
CA SER A 49 -11.80 -11.56 -0.71
C SER A 49 -12.90 -11.95 -1.67
N ALA A 50 -12.84 -13.20 -2.09
CA ALA A 50 -13.96 -13.97 -2.59
C ALA A 50 -14.72 -14.67 -1.44
N GLY A 51 -15.64 -15.57 -1.78
CA GLY A 51 -16.26 -16.52 -0.84
C GLY A 51 -15.89 -17.96 -1.18
N LEU A 52 -16.06 -18.89 -0.25
CA LEU A 52 -15.87 -20.33 -0.50
C LEU A 52 -17.20 -21.09 -0.59
N LEU A 53 -17.23 -22.12 -1.42
CA LEU A 53 -18.36 -23.02 -1.66
C LEU A 53 -17.93 -24.48 -1.42
N ALA A 54 -18.91 -25.38 -1.38
CA ALA A 54 -18.65 -26.81 -1.45
C ALA A 54 -18.83 -27.36 -2.86
N ALA A 55 -18.07 -28.40 -3.19
CA ALA A 55 -18.18 -29.13 -4.46
C ALA A 55 -19.63 -29.59 -4.71
N PRO A 56 -20.13 -29.51 -5.96
CA PRO A 56 -21.46 -29.97 -6.30
C PRO A 56 -21.68 -31.43 -5.91
N ARG A 57 -22.81 -31.75 -5.26
CA ARG A 57 -23.10 -33.13 -4.86
C ARG A 57 -23.36 -33.98 -6.11
N THR A 58 -22.67 -35.12 -6.20
CA THR A 58 -22.82 -36.08 -7.31
C THR A 58 -24.20 -36.77 -7.36
N ASP A 59 -25.05 -36.59 -6.35
CA ASP A 59 -26.40 -37.16 -6.24
C ASP A 59 -27.55 -36.21 -6.63
N GLY A 60 -27.24 -34.99 -7.10
CA GLY A 60 -28.23 -34.05 -7.64
C GLY A 60 -29.00 -33.22 -6.60
N GLY A 61 -28.43 -33.01 -5.41
CA GLY A 61 -28.84 -31.94 -4.49
C GLY A 61 -28.28 -30.57 -4.88
N ASP A 62 -28.78 -29.49 -4.25
CA ASP A 62 -28.27 -28.10 -4.41
C ASP A 62 -26.73 -28.03 -4.27
N PRO A 63 -26.04 -27.11 -4.97
CA PRO A 63 -24.61 -26.88 -4.72
C PRO A 63 -24.44 -26.54 -3.23
N GLY A 64 -23.51 -27.24 -2.58
CA GLY A 64 -23.42 -27.20 -1.13
C GLY A 64 -22.76 -25.92 -0.68
N PHE A 65 -23.34 -25.24 0.30
CA PHE A 65 -22.56 -24.37 1.18
C PHE A 65 -21.66 -25.26 2.05
N LEU A 66 -20.47 -24.78 2.39
CA LEU A 66 -19.56 -25.52 3.26
C LEU A 66 -20.24 -25.77 4.63
N PRO A 67 -20.18 -26.99 5.18
CA PRO A 67 -20.66 -27.21 6.54
C PRO A 67 -19.77 -26.46 7.53
N ASP A 68 -20.36 -25.88 8.59
CA ASP A 68 -19.62 -25.15 9.65
C ASP A 68 -18.38 -25.90 10.17
N ALA A 69 -18.44 -27.24 10.22
CA ALA A 69 -17.33 -28.08 10.67
C ALA A 69 -16.08 -28.02 9.77
N GLN A 70 -16.20 -27.54 8.52
CA GLN A 70 -15.08 -27.29 7.61
C GLN A 70 -14.62 -25.82 7.63
N ILE A 71 -15.38 -24.91 8.23
CA ILE A 71 -15.14 -23.47 8.20
C ILE A 71 -14.26 -23.07 9.40
N VAL A 72 -13.10 -22.49 9.11
CA VAL A 72 -12.19 -21.93 10.11
C VAL A 72 -12.58 -20.50 10.44
N ALA A 73 -12.79 -19.68 9.42
CA ALA A 73 -13.21 -18.29 9.51
C ALA A 73 -14.31 -17.99 8.48
N ALA A 74 -15.26 -17.14 8.87
CA ALA A 74 -16.35 -16.68 8.02
C ALA A 74 -16.46 -15.16 8.06
N ALA A 75 -17.08 -14.55 7.06
CA ALA A 75 -17.35 -13.12 7.06
C ALA A 75 -18.32 -12.76 8.19
N GLU A 76 -18.22 -11.53 8.70
CA GLU A 76 -19.16 -11.01 9.68
C GLU A 76 -20.60 -10.99 9.10
N PRO A 77 -21.66 -11.10 9.94
CA PRO A 77 -23.05 -11.12 9.45
C PRO A 77 -23.50 -9.87 8.69
N THR A 78 -22.69 -8.81 8.73
CA THR A 78 -22.88 -7.54 8.01
C THR A 78 -22.34 -7.58 6.58
N ALA A 79 -21.48 -8.54 6.27
CA ALA A 79 -20.88 -8.70 4.96
C ALA A 79 -21.90 -9.15 3.90
N THR A 80 -21.65 -8.74 2.67
CA THR A 80 -22.43 -9.12 1.49
C THR A 80 -21.49 -9.54 0.37
N THR A 81 -21.96 -10.39 -0.55
CA THR A 81 -21.25 -10.67 -1.79
C THR A 81 -21.80 -9.85 -2.93
N VAL A 82 -20.93 -9.31 -3.78
CA VAL A 82 -21.28 -8.68 -5.05
C VAL A 82 -20.59 -9.41 -6.21
N ASP A 83 -21.25 -9.41 -7.36
CA ASP A 83 -20.67 -9.73 -8.67
C ASP A 83 -20.12 -8.41 -9.23
N ARG A 84 -18.79 -8.22 -9.20
CA ARG A 84 -18.18 -6.93 -9.50
C ARG A 84 -17.83 -6.76 -10.98
N ASP A 85 -17.59 -7.84 -11.72
CA ASP A 85 -17.31 -7.76 -13.16
C ASP A 85 -18.60 -7.82 -14.03
N GLY A 86 -19.72 -8.26 -13.45
CA GLY A 86 -21.05 -8.24 -14.03
C GLY A 86 -21.27 -9.31 -15.10
N ASN A 87 -20.55 -10.43 -15.02
CA ASN A 87 -20.64 -11.53 -15.98
C ASN A 87 -21.69 -12.61 -15.60
N ASP A 88 -22.33 -12.49 -14.41
CA ASP A 88 -23.34 -13.40 -13.83
C ASP A 88 -22.84 -14.85 -13.56
N ASP A 89 -21.54 -15.11 -13.37
CA ASP A 89 -21.00 -16.45 -13.05
C ASP A 89 -20.87 -16.75 -11.55
N THR A 90 -21.30 -15.82 -10.71
CA THR A 90 -21.19 -15.88 -9.25
C THR A 90 -22.31 -16.71 -8.61
N THR A 91 -22.02 -17.31 -7.45
CA THR A 91 -23.05 -17.99 -6.63
C THR A 91 -23.47 -17.10 -5.46
N ALA A 92 -24.71 -16.63 -5.47
CA ALA A 92 -25.24 -15.84 -4.36
C ALA A 92 -25.47 -16.69 -3.10
N TYR A 93 -25.03 -16.17 -1.95
CA TYR A 93 -25.37 -16.73 -0.64
C TYR A 93 -26.80 -16.32 -0.24
N PRO A 94 -27.66 -17.25 0.22
CA PRO A 94 -28.97 -16.93 0.77
C PRO A 94 -28.87 -16.01 1.99
N ASP A 95 -29.93 -15.24 2.26
CA ASP A 95 -30.02 -14.41 3.46
C ASP A 95 -29.73 -15.23 4.75
N GLY A 96 -28.69 -14.83 5.48
CA GLY A 96 -28.27 -15.47 6.73
C GLY A 96 -27.47 -16.76 6.57
N GLU A 97 -27.11 -17.14 5.34
CA GLU A 97 -26.12 -18.18 5.08
C GLU A 97 -24.72 -17.64 5.40
N THR A 98 -23.88 -18.48 6.01
CA THR A 98 -22.49 -18.14 6.34
C THR A 98 -21.68 -17.98 5.05
N ILE A 99 -20.93 -16.88 4.91
CA ILE A 99 -19.96 -16.69 3.83
C ILE A 99 -18.60 -17.18 4.35
N PRO A 100 -18.11 -18.36 3.94
CA PRO A 100 -16.85 -18.89 4.45
C PRO A 100 -15.67 -18.18 3.77
N LEU A 101 -14.67 -17.81 4.57
CA LEU A 101 -13.45 -17.12 4.11
C LEU A 101 -12.21 -18.00 4.23
N MET A 102 -12.21 -18.95 5.16
CA MET A 102 -11.15 -19.95 5.31
C MET A 102 -11.76 -21.31 5.62
N ALA A 103 -11.31 -22.36 4.92
CA ALA A 103 -11.82 -23.72 5.10
C ALA A 103 -10.73 -24.79 5.01
N VAL A 104 -10.99 -25.94 5.64
CA VAL A 104 -10.07 -27.09 5.66
C VAL A 104 -10.77 -28.36 5.19
N ASP A 105 -10.12 -29.10 4.30
CA ASP A 105 -10.51 -30.44 3.88
C ASP A 105 -9.30 -31.38 3.80
N GLY A 106 -9.13 -32.21 4.83
CA GLY A 106 -7.98 -33.11 4.93
C GLY A 106 -6.66 -32.35 5.07
N SER A 107 -5.81 -32.45 4.05
CA SER A 107 -4.52 -31.74 3.93
C SER A 107 -4.61 -30.51 3.03
N VAL A 108 -5.81 -30.15 2.55
CA VAL A 108 -6.05 -28.94 1.76
C VAL A 108 -6.59 -27.85 2.67
N VAL A 109 -5.96 -26.68 2.65
CA VAL A 109 -6.41 -25.46 3.35
C VAL A 109 -6.67 -24.38 2.32
N ALA A 110 -7.87 -23.83 2.31
CA ALA A 110 -8.28 -22.82 1.34
C ALA A 110 -8.56 -21.48 2.03
N PHE A 111 -8.07 -20.41 1.43
CA PHE A 111 -8.35 -19.02 1.80
C PHE A 111 -9.05 -18.32 0.65
N ALA A 112 -10.06 -17.52 0.95
CA ALA A 112 -10.83 -16.79 -0.06
C ALA A 112 -10.15 -15.50 -0.53
N ALA A 113 -8.98 -15.17 0.00
CA ALA A 113 -8.20 -13.98 -0.30
C ALA A 113 -6.71 -14.37 -0.48
N PRO A 114 -5.90 -13.52 -1.14
CA PRO A 114 -4.45 -13.59 -1.03
C PRO A 114 -4.12 -13.34 0.44
N PHE A 115 -3.84 -14.40 1.19
CA PHE A 115 -3.85 -14.34 2.66
C PHE A 115 -2.43 -14.11 3.19
N ALA A 116 -2.26 -13.01 3.93
CA ALA A 116 -0.97 -12.53 4.47
C ALA A 116 0.07 -12.06 3.43
N PRO A 117 -0.30 -11.29 2.38
CA PRO A 117 0.66 -10.66 1.49
C PRO A 117 1.30 -9.44 2.17
N ASP A 118 2.46 -9.02 1.68
CA ASP A 118 3.26 -7.94 2.26
C ASP A 118 2.60 -6.55 2.15
N ASP A 119 1.66 -6.38 1.23
CA ASP A 119 0.88 -5.16 0.99
C ASP A 119 -0.43 -5.08 1.78
N SER A 120 -0.86 -6.19 2.39
CA SER A 120 -1.86 -6.13 3.47
C SER A 120 -1.22 -5.49 4.70
N ASP A 121 -2.00 -4.82 5.58
CA ASP A 121 -1.51 -4.18 6.82
C ASP A 121 -0.80 -5.18 7.76
N ALA A 122 0.41 -5.59 7.39
CA ALA A 122 1.12 -6.73 7.95
C ALA A 122 1.43 -6.46 9.42
N GLY A 123 1.01 -7.38 10.28
CA GLY A 123 1.10 -7.23 11.74
C GLY A 123 -0.02 -6.44 12.43
N SER A 124 -0.98 -5.85 11.69
CA SER A 124 -2.20 -5.27 12.28
C SER A 124 -3.29 -6.31 12.54
N TYR A 125 -3.21 -7.46 11.87
CA TYR A 125 -4.15 -8.58 11.95
C TYR A 125 -3.42 -9.90 12.22
N GLY A 126 -4.14 -10.93 12.66
CA GLY A 126 -3.56 -12.24 12.98
C GLY A 126 -3.22 -13.14 11.79
N ASN A 127 -3.11 -12.59 10.59
CA ASN A 127 -3.05 -13.34 9.34
C ASN A 127 -1.80 -14.23 9.24
N GLU A 128 -0.62 -13.65 9.47
CA GLU A 128 0.65 -14.37 9.43
C GLU A 128 0.68 -15.46 10.51
N ASP A 129 0.14 -15.17 11.70
CA ASP A 129 0.06 -16.12 12.81
C ASP A 129 -0.75 -17.36 12.41
N VAL A 130 -1.93 -17.13 11.81
CA VAL A 130 -2.78 -18.22 11.34
C VAL A 130 -2.12 -19.02 10.22
N LEU A 131 -1.46 -18.36 9.26
CA LEU A 131 -0.76 -19.06 8.18
C LEU A 131 0.41 -19.90 8.70
N LEU A 132 1.18 -19.37 9.66
CA LEU A 132 2.24 -20.12 10.35
C LEU A 132 1.69 -21.29 11.17
N ASN A 133 0.55 -21.11 11.84
CA ASN A 133 -0.12 -22.21 12.55
C ASN A 133 -0.61 -23.30 11.59
N VAL A 134 -1.05 -22.93 10.37
CA VAL A 134 -1.38 -23.89 9.32
C VAL A 134 -0.14 -24.68 8.90
N PHE A 135 0.99 -24.01 8.67
CA PHE A 135 2.25 -24.71 8.36
C PHE A 135 2.66 -25.65 9.49
N ASP A 136 2.64 -25.20 10.75
CA ASP A 136 3.00 -26.03 11.90
C ASP A 136 2.05 -27.23 12.11
N ALA A 137 0.76 -27.05 11.82
CA ALA A 137 -0.25 -28.09 12.01
C ALA A 137 -0.22 -29.15 10.92
N TYR A 138 -0.01 -28.75 9.67
CA TYR A 138 -0.22 -29.61 8.50
C TYR A 138 1.06 -29.95 7.73
N ALA A 139 2.06 -29.08 7.69
CA ALA A 139 3.31 -29.35 7.00
C ALA A 139 4.25 -30.19 7.89
N ASP A 140 4.89 -31.20 7.29
CA ASP A 140 6.01 -31.90 7.94
C ASP A 140 7.29 -31.04 7.87
N ALA A 141 8.37 -31.44 8.55
CA ALA A 141 9.63 -30.68 8.47
C ALA A 141 10.21 -30.75 7.05
N GLY A 142 10.38 -29.60 6.39
CA GLY A 142 10.89 -29.52 5.02
C GLY A 142 10.73 -28.15 4.38
N THR A 143 10.55 -28.16 3.07
CA THR A 143 10.40 -26.99 2.21
C THR A 143 8.93 -26.78 1.84
N ILE A 144 8.44 -25.58 2.08
CA ILE A 144 7.17 -25.05 1.58
C ILE A 144 7.46 -24.47 0.20
N TYR A 145 6.93 -25.11 -0.84
CA TYR A 145 7.09 -24.66 -2.21
C TYR A 145 5.92 -23.77 -2.61
N TRP A 146 6.22 -22.52 -2.93
CA TRP A 146 5.28 -21.56 -3.47
C TRP A 146 5.30 -21.63 -4.99
N ASP A 147 4.13 -21.76 -5.62
CA ASP A 147 4.02 -21.77 -7.07
C ASP A 147 4.16 -20.34 -7.64
N ASP A 148 5.16 -20.15 -8.50
CA ASP A 148 5.38 -18.94 -9.30
C ASP A 148 5.33 -19.32 -10.82
N GLY A 149 4.78 -20.49 -11.15
CA GLY A 149 4.80 -21.08 -12.49
C GLY A 149 3.58 -20.77 -13.35
N HIS A 150 2.48 -20.29 -12.75
CA HIS A 150 1.16 -20.18 -13.39
C HIS A 150 0.63 -18.73 -13.45
N ASP A 151 1.54 -17.76 -13.63
CA ASP A 151 1.22 -16.33 -13.79
C ASP A 151 0.36 -15.80 -12.63
N GLN A 152 0.81 -16.09 -11.41
CA GLN A 152 0.14 -15.71 -10.18
C GLN A 152 0.34 -14.21 -9.94
N PHE A 153 -0.75 -13.47 -9.68
CA PHE A 153 -0.66 -12.05 -9.36
C PHE A 153 0.08 -11.82 -8.02
N TYR A 154 -0.21 -12.68 -7.03
CA TYR A 154 0.54 -12.72 -5.77
C TYR A 154 1.47 -13.92 -5.79
N ASP A 155 2.77 -13.69 -5.88
CA ASP A 155 3.78 -14.74 -5.88
C ASP A 155 4.45 -14.86 -4.50
N ARG A 156 5.54 -15.64 -4.43
CA ARG A 156 6.36 -15.73 -3.20
C ARG A 156 6.99 -14.41 -2.78
N ALA A 157 7.26 -13.50 -3.72
CA ALA A 157 7.83 -12.19 -3.41
C ALA A 157 6.78 -11.28 -2.75
N SER A 158 5.51 -11.40 -3.13
CA SER A 158 4.39 -10.74 -2.45
C SER A 158 4.11 -11.25 -1.03
N HIS A 159 4.78 -12.32 -0.58
CA HIS A 159 4.61 -12.93 0.75
C HIS A 159 5.96 -13.07 1.48
N SER A 160 6.87 -12.12 1.27
CA SER A 160 8.24 -12.22 1.77
C SER A 160 8.31 -12.13 3.31
N ALA A 161 7.41 -11.38 3.96
CA ALA A 161 7.35 -11.24 5.41
C ALA A 161 6.96 -12.55 6.08
N VAL A 162 5.85 -13.18 5.66
CA VAL A 162 5.42 -14.46 6.21
C VAL A 162 6.39 -15.59 5.87
N ALA A 163 7.03 -15.55 4.69
CA ALA A 163 8.09 -16.48 4.34
C ALA A 163 9.29 -16.38 5.29
N ALA A 164 9.72 -15.15 5.65
CA ALA A 164 10.80 -14.94 6.61
C ALA A 164 10.43 -15.40 8.04
N ARG A 165 9.17 -15.22 8.45
CA ARG A 165 8.68 -15.76 9.74
C ARG A 165 8.62 -17.29 9.71
N ALA A 166 8.22 -17.89 8.60
CA ALA A 166 8.23 -19.35 8.43
C ALA A 166 9.65 -19.93 8.48
N ASP A 167 10.63 -19.28 7.83
CA ASP A 167 12.06 -19.62 7.93
C ASP A 167 12.54 -19.58 9.39
N THR A 168 12.11 -18.58 10.15
CA THR A 168 12.42 -18.43 11.58
C THR A 168 11.75 -19.52 12.42
N ALA A 169 10.53 -19.91 12.07
CA ALA A 169 9.79 -21.01 12.69
C ALA A 169 10.33 -22.41 12.30
N GLY A 170 11.27 -22.48 11.36
CA GLY A 170 11.96 -23.71 10.97
C GLY A 170 11.44 -24.38 9.69
N HIS A 171 10.58 -23.69 8.93
CA HIS A 171 10.13 -24.12 7.60
C HIS A 171 10.94 -23.42 6.53
N THR A 172 11.54 -24.13 5.58
CA THR A 172 12.21 -23.44 4.46
C THR A 172 11.16 -23.00 3.45
N VAL A 173 11.11 -21.73 3.05
CA VAL A 173 10.17 -21.26 2.01
C VAL A 173 10.89 -20.96 0.70
N ALA A 174 10.44 -21.59 -0.39
CA ALA A 174 11.05 -21.45 -1.71
C ALA A 174 10.00 -21.30 -2.82
N ALA A 175 10.29 -20.44 -3.79
CA ALA A 175 9.53 -20.36 -5.04
C ALA A 175 9.87 -21.53 -5.97
N THR A 176 8.90 -21.96 -6.78
CA THR A 176 9.11 -22.89 -7.89
C THR A 176 8.26 -22.52 -9.09
N THR A 177 8.80 -22.70 -10.29
CA THR A 177 8.04 -22.59 -11.56
C THR A 177 7.68 -23.97 -12.12
N ASP A 178 7.99 -25.04 -11.40
CA ASP A 178 7.67 -26.44 -11.74
C ASP A 178 7.18 -27.13 -10.46
N ILE A 179 5.88 -26.93 -10.18
CA ILE A 179 5.26 -27.44 -8.97
C ILE A 179 5.23 -28.97 -8.95
N ALA A 180 5.08 -29.62 -10.11
CA ALA A 180 5.07 -31.07 -10.23
C ALA A 180 6.40 -31.70 -9.83
N ASP A 181 7.54 -31.12 -10.25
CA ASP A 181 8.85 -31.56 -9.77
C ASP A 181 8.98 -31.26 -8.26
N ALA A 182 8.65 -30.04 -7.84
CA ALA A 182 8.84 -29.59 -6.47
C ALA A 182 8.17 -30.49 -5.43
N VAL A 183 6.88 -30.82 -5.62
CA VAL A 183 6.12 -31.65 -4.65
C VAL A 183 6.53 -33.13 -4.64
N THR A 184 7.35 -33.57 -5.59
CA THR A 184 7.90 -34.94 -5.61
C THR A 184 9.27 -35.06 -4.92
N ARG A 185 9.86 -33.94 -4.51
CA ARG A 185 11.16 -33.93 -3.83
C ARG A 185 11.01 -34.45 -2.39
N GLU A 186 12.05 -35.11 -1.90
CA GLU A 186 12.04 -35.71 -0.55
C GLU A 186 11.88 -34.68 0.59
N ASP A 187 12.19 -33.41 0.33
CA ASP A 187 12.07 -32.31 1.28
C ASP A 187 10.74 -31.55 1.16
N ALA A 188 9.86 -31.87 0.21
CA ALA A 188 8.60 -31.14 0.04
C ALA A 188 7.66 -31.39 1.24
N ALA A 189 7.29 -30.31 1.93
CA ALA A 189 6.42 -30.32 3.10
C ALA A 189 5.05 -29.70 2.82
N ALA A 190 5.01 -28.67 1.97
CA ALA A 190 3.78 -28.04 1.52
C ALA A 190 3.91 -27.47 0.10
N ALA A 191 2.77 -27.26 -0.53
CA ALA A 191 2.61 -26.50 -1.78
C ALA A 191 1.64 -25.34 -1.53
N VAL A 192 1.98 -24.13 -1.97
CA VAL A 192 1.14 -22.93 -1.87
C VAL A 192 0.82 -22.44 -3.28
N VAL A 193 -0.45 -22.23 -3.59
CA VAL A 193 -0.96 -21.73 -4.88
C VAL A 193 -1.88 -20.53 -4.63
N THR A 194 -1.62 -19.42 -5.33
CA THR A 194 -2.22 -18.10 -5.11
C THR A 194 -2.79 -17.49 -6.40
N SER A 195 -4.11 -17.62 -6.62
CA SER A 195 -4.83 -17.00 -7.76
C SER A 195 -4.14 -17.15 -9.14
N PRO A 196 -3.97 -18.39 -9.61
CA PRO A 196 -3.30 -18.73 -10.87
C PRO A 196 -4.11 -18.27 -12.09
N ALA A 197 -3.49 -17.44 -12.94
CA ALA A 197 -4.11 -17.07 -14.22
C ALA A 197 -4.03 -18.23 -15.23
N ASP A 198 -2.94 -19.00 -15.23
CA ASP A 198 -2.77 -20.15 -16.12
C ASP A 198 -3.29 -21.46 -15.49
N PRO A 199 -3.97 -22.34 -16.27
CA PRO A 199 -4.48 -23.60 -15.76
C PRO A 199 -3.36 -24.64 -15.57
N PHE A 200 -3.50 -25.44 -14.51
CA PHE A 200 -2.59 -26.56 -14.23
C PHE A 200 -2.81 -27.70 -15.21
N SER A 201 -1.71 -28.31 -15.67
CA SER A 201 -1.77 -29.51 -16.49
C SER A 201 -2.24 -30.73 -15.67
N ALA A 202 -2.77 -31.75 -16.35
CA ALA A 202 -3.16 -33.00 -15.69
C ALA A 202 -2.01 -33.67 -14.93
N ALA A 203 -0.76 -33.48 -15.36
CA ALA A 203 0.40 -34.05 -14.66
C ALA A 203 0.71 -33.30 -13.35
N GLU A 204 0.51 -31.98 -13.31
CA GLU A 204 0.65 -31.18 -12.09
C GLU A 204 -0.48 -31.47 -11.11
N GLN A 205 -1.72 -31.57 -11.61
CA GLN A 205 -2.86 -31.99 -10.80
C GLN A 205 -2.65 -33.39 -10.20
N ASP A 206 -2.21 -34.36 -11.00
CA ASP A 206 -1.89 -35.72 -10.52
C ASP A 206 -0.79 -35.71 -9.45
N ALA A 207 0.23 -34.85 -9.59
CA ALA A 207 1.32 -34.71 -8.64
C ALA A 207 0.86 -34.10 -7.32
N LEU A 208 0.10 -33.01 -7.37
CA LEU A 208 -0.48 -32.36 -6.19
C LEU A 208 -1.50 -33.25 -5.48
N ALA A 209 -2.33 -33.98 -6.24
CA ALA A 209 -3.28 -34.95 -5.69
C ALA A 209 -2.57 -36.09 -4.95
N ALA A 210 -1.48 -36.63 -5.54
CA ALA A 210 -0.67 -37.65 -4.89
C ALA A 210 0.02 -37.11 -3.63
N PHE A 211 0.57 -35.89 -3.69
CA PHE A 211 1.20 -35.23 -2.57
C PHE A 211 0.22 -35.00 -1.40
N ALA A 212 -0.97 -34.47 -1.69
CA ALA A 212 -2.03 -34.27 -0.71
C ALA A 212 -2.48 -35.60 -0.09
N ALA A 213 -2.67 -36.66 -0.90
CA ALA A 213 -3.06 -37.99 -0.45
C ALA A 213 -2.01 -38.67 0.45
N ASP A 214 -0.73 -38.37 0.23
CA ASP A 214 0.38 -38.83 1.06
C ASP A 214 0.57 -37.98 2.34
N GLY A 215 -0.23 -36.93 2.50
CA GLY A 215 -0.30 -36.09 3.70
C GLY A 215 0.48 -34.78 3.61
N GLY A 216 0.99 -34.42 2.43
CA GLY A 216 1.57 -33.10 2.17
C GLY A 216 0.49 -32.01 2.20
N LEU A 217 0.82 -30.85 2.75
CA LEU A 217 -0.10 -29.72 2.85
C LEU A 217 -0.24 -29.03 1.48
N VAL A 218 -1.47 -28.81 1.02
CA VAL A 218 -1.76 -27.94 -0.12
C VAL A 218 -2.55 -26.73 0.36
N VAL A 219 -1.99 -25.54 0.19
CA VAL A 219 -2.65 -24.27 0.48
C VAL A 219 -3.11 -23.64 -0.83
N LEU A 220 -4.39 -23.29 -0.90
CA LEU A 220 -5.00 -22.62 -2.04
C LEU A 220 -5.53 -21.25 -1.59
N MET A 221 -5.14 -20.19 -2.28
CA MET A 221 -5.59 -18.83 -1.98
C MET A 221 -6.25 -18.23 -3.21
N SER A 222 -7.46 -17.69 -3.03
CA SER A 222 -8.25 -17.01 -4.07
C SER A 222 -8.01 -15.51 -4.07
N GLN A 223 -8.62 -14.81 -5.01
CA GLN A 223 -8.77 -13.36 -5.03
C GLN A 223 -10.18 -13.04 -5.57
N SER A 224 -10.70 -11.86 -5.27
CA SER A 224 -11.99 -11.38 -5.79
C SER A 224 -11.99 -11.16 -7.31
N ASP A 225 -13.18 -11.22 -7.89
CA ASP A 225 -13.53 -11.01 -9.32
C ASP A 225 -13.24 -9.60 -9.90
N TYR A 226 -12.50 -8.74 -9.18
CA TYR A 226 -12.26 -7.35 -9.60
C TYR A 226 -11.50 -7.31 -10.94
N LYS A 227 -12.07 -6.60 -11.93
CA LYS A 227 -11.55 -6.45 -13.31
C LYS A 227 -11.50 -7.75 -14.15
N ASN A 228 -12.37 -8.72 -13.88
CA ASN A 228 -12.58 -9.91 -14.73
C ASN A 228 -11.34 -10.84 -14.74
N TYR A 229 -10.68 -10.97 -13.59
CA TYR A 229 -9.54 -11.86 -13.36
C TYR A 229 -10.04 -13.28 -13.09
N ASP A 230 -10.17 -14.10 -14.15
CA ASP A 230 -10.77 -15.45 -14.14
C ASP A 230 -9.82 -16.54 -13.58
N ALA A 231 -9.18 -16.27 -12.43
CA ALA A 231 -8.39 -17.28 -11.71
C ALA A 231 -9.28 -18.30 -10.98
N THR A 232 -10.54 -17.94 -10.70
CA THR A 232 -11.53 -18.80 -10.04
C THR A 232 -11.73 -20.12 -10.79
N ALA A 233 -11.80 -20.09 -12.13
CA ALA A 233 -11.90 -21.29 -12.94
C ALA A 233 -10.67 -22.20 -12.80
N SER A 234 -9.46 -21.62 -12.93
CA SER A 234 -8.19 -22.35 -12.79
C SER A 234 -8.03 -22.98 -11.40
N LEU A 235 -8.41 -22.27 -10.33
CA LEU A 235 -8.41 -22.80 -8.96
C LEU A 235 -9.42 -23.91 -8.77
N ASN A 236 -10.64 -23.77 -9.31
CA ASN A 236 -11.66 -24.79 -9.19
C ASN A 236 -11.33 -26.05 -9.99
N ASP A 237 -10.70 -25.92 -11.17
CA ASP A 237 -10.17 -27.03 -11.95
C ASP A 237 -9.04 -27.77 -11.19
N LEU A 238 -8.16 -27.04 -10.50
CA LEU A 238 -7.15 -27.63 -9.63
C LEU A 238 -7.79 -28.31 -8.40
N ALA A 239 -8.75 -27.66 -7.75
CA ALA A 239 -9.48 -28.19 -6.60
C ALA A 239 -10.23 -29.49 -6.94
N ASP A 240 -10.84 -29.56 -8.13
CA ASP A 240 -11.38 -30.79 -8.72
C ASP A 240 -10.28 -31.87 -8.91
N GLY A 241 -9.14 -31.48 -9.48
CA GLY A 241 -8.01 -32.37 -9.76
C GLY A 241 -7.38 -33.01 -8.53
N ILE A 242 -7.37 -32.31 -7.39
CA ILE A 242 -6.84 -32.80 -6.10
C ILE A 242 -7.89 -33.44 -5.18
N ASP A 243 -9.13 -33.60 -5.67
CA ASP A 243 -10.25 -34.26 -4.97
C ASP A 243 -10.64 -33.61 -3.63
N THR A 244 -10.49 -32.28 -3.50
CA THR A 244 -11.03 -31.55 -2.34
C THR A 244 -12.52 -31.23 -2.53
N THR A 245 -13.26 -31.11 -1.43
CA THR A 245 -14.65 -30.64 -1.42
C THR A 245 -14.78 -29.11 -1.45
N ILE A 246 -13.70 -28.34 -1.37
CA ILE A 246 -13.75 -26.87 -1.32
C ILE A 246 -13.71 -26.28 -2.74
N ARG A 247 -14.59 -25.32 -3.03
CA ARG A 247 -14.60 -24.54 -4.28
C ARG A 247 -14.52 -23.05 -3.95
N PHE A 248 -14.04 -22.28 -4.92
CA PHE A 248 -13.95 -20.83 -4.85
C PHE A 248 -15.14 -20.21 -5.58
N ASN A 249 -15.78 -19.23 -4.96
CA ASN A 249 -16.84 -18.46 -5.55
C ASN A 249 -16.25 -17.29 -6.30
N ASP A 250 -16.75 -17.00 -7.50
CA ASP A 250 -16.32 -15.81 -8.22
C ASP A 250 -17.12 -14.61 -7.71
N THR A 251 -16.77 -14.10 -6.53
CA THR A 251 -17.49 -12.97 -5.92
C THR A 251 -16.49 -12.00 -5.34
N GLN A 252 -16.92 -10.80 -5.02
CA GLN A 252 -16.27 -9.98 -4.01
C GLN A 252 -17.10 -9.92 -2.73
N VAL A 253 -16.50 -10.30 -1.61
CA VAL A 253 -17.07 -10.08 -0.28
C VAL A 253 -16.78 -8.65 0.13
N THR A 254 -17.81 -7.92 0.54
CA THR A 254 -17.72 -6.55 1.01
C THR A 254 -18.41 -6.38 2.37
N ASP A 255 -17.85 -5.57 3.25
CA ASP A 255 -18.47 -5.20 4.53
C ASP A 255 -18.20 -3.72 4.84
N ASP A 256 -19.24 -2.89 4.94
CA ASP A 256 -19.09 -1.46 5.26
C ASP A 256 -18.82 -1.18 6.75
N GLN A 257 -18.97 -2.18 7.63
CA GLN A 257 -18.90 -2.04 9.09
C GLN A 257 -17.63 -2.65 9.69
N HIS A 258 -17.19 -3.79 9.18
CA HIS A 258 -16.01 -4.52 9.64
C HIS A 258 -15.02 -4.66 8.49
N ASN A 259 -14.17 -3.65 8.32
CA ASN A 259 -13.18 -3.60 7.25
C ASN A 259 -11.93 -2.79 7.64
N ALA A 260 -10.85 -2.99 6.89
CA ALA A 260 -9.59 -2.26 6.97
C ALA A 260 -9.61 -1.02 6.06
N GLY A 261 -10.51 -0.06 6.32
CA GLY A 261 -10.55 1.22 5.61
C GLY A 261 -11.28 1.21 4.27
N ALA A 262 -11.50 0.05 3.66
CA ALA A 262 -12.28 -0.09 2.43
C ALA A 262 -13.25 -1.29 2.50
N ALA A 263 -14.46 -1.14 1.95
CA ALA A 263 -15.49 -2.18 2.06
C ALA A 263 -15.06 -3.55 1.49
N PHE A 264 -14.15 -3.58 0.51
CA PHE A 264 -13.63 -4.82 -0.10
C PHE A 264 -12.50 -5.48 0.68
N ALA A 265 -12.11 -4.91 1.82
CA ALA A 265 -11.11 -5.43 2.73
C ALA A 265 -11.76 -5.86 4.07
N PRO A 266 -12.72 -6.82 4.04
CA PRO A 266 -13.46 -7.23 5.22
C PRO A 266 -12.53 -7.82 6.29
N THR A 267 -12.84 -7.50 7.54
CA THR A 267 -12.20 -8.07 8.72
C THR A 267 -13.18 -8.98 9.45
N THR A 268 -12.67 -9.99 10.17
CA THR A 268 -13.54 -10.94 10.88
C THR A 268 -12.93 -11.47 12.17
N ALA A 269 -13.79 -11.62 13.19
CA ALA A 269 -13.54 -12.41 14.39
C ALA A 269 -14.53 -13.60 14.50
N THR A 270 -15.21 -13.92 13.40
CA THR A 270 -16.21 -14.98 13.32
C THR A 270 -15.57 -16.32 12.97
N PHE A 271 -15.47 -17.19 13.98
CA PHE A 271 -14.86 -18.52 13.89
C PHE A 271 -15.91 -19.62 14.20
N PRO A 272 -16.59 -20.18 13.19
CA PRO A 272 -17.76 -21.03 13.40
C PRO A 272 -17.49 -22.37 14.12
N SER A 273 -16.25 -22.86 14.09
CA SER A 273 -15.86 -24.15 14.65
C SER A 273 -14.73 -24.04 15.66
N ASP A 274 -14.92 -24.62 16.85
CA ASP A 274 -13.89 -24.72 17.89
C ASP A 274 -12.78 -25.75 17.56
N ASP A 275 -13.00 -26.62 16.56
CA ASP A 275 -12.03 -27.64 16.16
C ASP A 275 -10.72 -27.03 15.62
N TYR A 276 -10.76 -25.76 15.20
CA TYR A 276 -9.64 -25.02 14.63
C TYR A 276 -9.01 -24.02 15.60
N ALA A 277 -9.32 -24.09 16.89
CA ALA A 277 -8.79 -23.15 17.89
C ALA A 277 -7.26 -23.06 17.91
N SER A 278 -6.54 -24.12 17.55
CA SER A 278 -5.07 -24.10 17.43
C SER A 278 -4.57 -23.39 16.19
N LEU A 279 -5.35 -23.37 15.10
CA LEU A 279 -4.99 -22.60 13.89
C LEU A 279 -5.17 -21.11 14.15
N LEU A 280 -6.15 -20.75 14.98
CA LEU A 280 -6.51 -19.38 15.34
C LEU A 280 -5.73 -18.84 16.55
N ALA A 281 -4.79 -19.59 17.11
CA ALA A 281 -4.03 -19.14 18.27
C ALA A 281 -3.09 -18.00 17.88
N ALA A 282 -3.12 -16.88 18.62
CA ALA A 282 -2.12 -15.84 18.45
C ALA A 282 -0.73 -16.42 18.76
N ARG A 283 0.25 -16.14 17.91
CA ARG A 283 1.63 -16.61 18.11
C ARG A 283 2.36 -15.61 19.00
N THR A 284 3.10 -16.17 19.94
CA THR A 284 4.08 -15.44 20.76
C THR A 284 5.47 -15.83 20.26
N ASP A 285 5.70 -15.73 18.96
CA ASP A 285 6.94 -16.11 18.30
C ASP A 285 8.03 -15.05 18.48
N GLY A 286 8.35 -14.69 19.73
CA GLY A 286 9.53 -13.88 20.06
C GLY A 286 9.51 -12.42 19.54
N THR A 287 8.57 -12.08 18.69
CA THR A 287 7.91 -10.78 18.63
C THR A 287 6.81 -10.79 19.70
N ASP A 288 7.18 -10.89 20.98
CA ASP A 288 6.27 -10.30 21.96
C ASP A 288 6.19 -8.85 21.51
N ASP A 289 4.99 -8.40 21.14
CA ASP A 289 4.69 -7.01 20.92
C ASP A 289 5.03 -6.33 22.25
N VAL A 290 6.29 -5.89 22.38
CA VAL A 290 6.68 -4.97 23.43
C VAL A 290 5.63 -3.89 23.30
N THR A 291 4.80 -3.72 24.33
CA THR A 291 3.77 -2.69 24.25
C THR A 291 4.49 -1.35 24.12
N ILE A 292 4.66 -0.91 22.87
CA ILE A 292 5.37 0.31 22.54
C ILE A 292 4.39 1.43 22.76
N THR A 293 4.74 2.30 23.69
CA THR A 293 4.02 3.53 23.93
C THR A 293 4.81 4.64 23.27
N ALA A 294 4.20 5.39 22.34
CA ALA A 294 4.87 6.45 21.59
C ALA A 294 5.51 7.53 22.50
N ASP A 295 4.96 7.75 23.69
CA ASP A 295 5.48 8.71 24.67
C ASP A 295 6.68 8.19 25.49
N GLU A 296 7.08 6.93 25.31
CA GLU A 296 8.20 6.32 26.00
C GLU A 296 9.46 6.22 25.13
N THR A 297 10.61 6.02 25.78
CA THR A 297 11.89 5.79 25.10
C THR A 297 12.46 4.45 25.52
N TYR A 298 13.04 3.73 24.57
CA TYR A 298 13.52 2.36 24.77
C TYR A 298 15.02 2.29 24.50
N THR A 299 15.76 1.59 25.37
CA THR A 299 17.16 1.23 25.08
C THR A 299 17.15 -0.10 24.34
N VAL A 300 17.65 -0.09 23.11
CA VAL A 300 17.61 -1.25 22.20
C VAL A 300 18.98 -1.50 21.57
N ASP A 301 19.27 -2.76 21.26
CA ASP A 301 20.46 -3.15 20.50
C ASP A 301 20.10 -3.22 19.02
N VAL A 302 20.83 -2.55 18.14
CA VAL A 302 20.68 -2.72 16.68
C VAL A 302 21.34 -4.04 16.28
N VAL A 303 20.52 -5.02 15.90
CA VAL A 303 20.97 -6.39 15.60
C VAL A 303 21.14 -6.65 14.11
N ARG A 304 20.44 -5.90 13.25
CA ARG A 304 20.59 -5.94 11.80
C ARG A 304 20.36 -4.55 11.21
N VAL A 305 21.08 -4.23 10.14
CA VAL A 305 20.85 -3.04 9.33
C VAL A 305 20.45 -3.52 7.94
N THR A 306 19.20 -3.28 7.57
CA THR A 306 18.63 -3.68 6.29
C THR A 306 19.21 -2.80 5.20
N ASP A 307 19.02 -1.48 5.34
CA ASP A 307 19.50 -0.43 4.44
C ASP A 307 19.81 0.86 5.23
N GLY A 308 19.83 2.02 4.56
CA GLY A 308 20.20 3.31 5.13
C GLY A 308 19.18 3.91 6.11
N ASP A 309 17.92 3.49 6.01
CA ASP A 309 16.78 4.03 6.78
C ASP A 309 15.95 2.94 7.51
N THR A 310 16.37 1.67 7.43
CA THR A 310 15.66 0.55 8.06
C THR A 310 16.61 -0.36 8.85
N VAL A 311 16.28 -0.61 10.12
CA VAL A 311 17.08 -1.47 11.02
C VAL A 311 16.20 -2.42 11.84
N ASP A 312 16.76 -3.57 12.21
CA ASP A 312 16.16 -4.42 13.25
C ASP A 312 16.82 -4.11 14.59
N VAL A 313 15.98 -3.95 15.60
CA VAL A 313 16.39 -3.71 16.97
C VAL A 313 15.96 -4.85 17.87
N ARG A 314 16.68 -5.03 18.97
CA ARG A 314 16.36 -5.98 20.02
C ARG A 314 16.17 -5.27 21.35
N PHE A 315 15.03 -5.49 21.99
CA PHE A 315 14.72 -4.94 23.30
C PHE A 315 15.36 -5.76 24.43
N ARG A 316 15.22 -5.24 25.66
CA ARG A 316 15.86 -5.82 26.85
C ARG A 316 15.31 -7.18 27.25
N ASP A 317 14.03 -7.44 26.97
CA ASP A 317 13.40 -8.75 27.17
C ASP A 317 13.84 -9.80 26.14
N GLY A 318 14.52 -9.36 25.07
CA GLY A 318 15.09 -10.20 24.02
C GLY A 318 14.28 -10.22 22.73
N THR A 319 13.12 -9.56 22.71
CA THR A 319 12.27 -9.40 21.52
C THR A 319 12.97 -8.58 20.44
N THR A 320 12.62 -8.83 19.18
CA THR A 320 13.16 -8.11 18.03
C THR A 320 12.05 -7.45 17.23
N ASP A 321 12.34 -6.27 16.67
CA ASP A 321 11.38 -5.52 15.86
C ASP A 321 12.10 -4.69 14.80
N THR A 322 11.38 -4.29 13.75
CA THR A 322 11.89 -3.48 12.64
C THR A 322 11.54 -2.02 12.87
N VAL A 323 12.53 -1.14 12.71
CA VAL A 323 12.38 0.32 12.81
C VAL A 323 12.58 0.94 11.44
N ARG A 324 11.55 1.63 10.92
CA ARG A 324 11.69 2.64 9.86
C ARG A 324 12.13 3.95 10.52
N ILE A 325 13.28 4.45 10.07
CA ILE A 325 13.92 5.64 10.62
C ILE A 325 13.18 6.87 10.11
N VAL A 326 12.45 7.54 11.00
CA VAL A 326 11.53 8.64 10.64
C VAL A 326 12.24 9.83 10.01
N GLY A 327 11.60 10.39 8.98
CA GLY A 327 11.96 11.64 8.33
C GLY A 327 13.09 11.55 7.32
N ILE A 328 13.58 10.34 7.02
CA ILE A 328 14.63 10.13 6.04
C ILE A 328 14.24 9.04 5.05
N ASP A 329 14.73 9.17 3.84
CA ASP A 329 14.62 8.15 2.80
C ASP A 329 15.97 8.00 2.09
N THR A 330 16.45 6.76 1.98
CA THR A 330 17.74 6.47 1.36
C THR A 330 17.55 5.82 0.00
N PRO A 331 18.47 6.05 -0.97
CA PRO A 331 18.30 5.48 -2.29
C PRO A 331 18.18 3.96 -2.29
N GLU A 332 17.31 3.46 -3.15
CA GLU A 332 16.94 2.07 -3.26
C GLU A 332 18.14 1.18 -3.64
N THR A 333 18.29 0.04 -2.95
CA THR A 333 19.43 -0.88 -3.16
C THR A 333 19.07 -2.08 -4.05
N GLY A 334 20.05 -2.94 -4.40
CA GLY A 334 19.76 -4.23 -5.02
C GLY A 334 19.21 -4.19 -6.46
N GLN A 335 18.03 -4.75 -6.71
CA GLN A 335 17.33 -4.69 -8.01
C GLN A 335 16.05 -3.85 -7.94
N THR A 336 15.75 -3.24 -6.79
CA THR A 336 14.58 -2.38 -6.61
C THR A 336 14.67 -1.18 -7.55
N THR A 337 13.55 -0.86 -8.18
CA THR A 337 13.41 0.34 -9.02
C THR A 337 13.51 1.57 -8.13
N GLU A 338 14.15 2.63 -8.63
CA GLU A 338 14.31 3.89 -7.92
C GLU A 338 13.46 4.97 -8.59
N ARG A 339 12.74 5.76 -7.80
CA ARG A 339 12.04 6.94 -8.31
C ARG A 339 12.97 8.14 -8.30
N VAL A 340 13.80 8.23 -9.34
CA VAL A 340 14.81 9.29 -9.47
C VAL A 340 14.21 10.70 -9.40
N ALA A 341 12.93 10.87 -9.78
CA ALA A 341 12.23 12.14 -9.72
C ALA A 341 12.19 12.77 -8.31
N GLU A 342 12.26 11.97 -7.25
CA GLU A 342 12.27 12.42 -5.85
C GLU A 342 13.59 13.08 -5.41
N TYR A 343 14.66 12.96 -6.22
CA TYR A 343 16.00 13.43 -5.89
C TYR A 343 16.41 14.63 -6.76
N GLU A 344 16.41 15.84 -6.19
CA GLU A 344 16.52 17.08 -6.96
C GLU A 344 17.83 17.18 -7.74
N GLY A 345 17.73 17.51 -9.03
CA GLY A 345 18.90 17.67 -9.88
C GLY A 345 19.60 16.36 -10.26
N ILE A 346 19.21 15.20 -9.70
CA ILE A 346 19.86 13.92 -9.99
C ILE A 346 19.13 13.22 -11.14
N THR A 347 19.84 12.81 -12.20
CA THR A 347 19.24 12.10 -13.36
C THR A 347 19.90 10.75 -13.65
N ASP A 348 21.02 10.43 -12.98
CA ASP A 348 21.74 9.16 -13.14
C ASP A 348 21.27 8.13 -12.11
N ALA A 349 20.24 7.37 -12.48
CA ALA A 349 19.66 6.31 -11.65
C ALA A 349 20.69 5.27 -11.18
N ALA A 350 21.66 4.93 -12.03
CA ALA A 350 22.66 3.91 -11.71
C ALA A 350 23.67 4.44 -10.68
N ALA A 351 24.06 5.71 -10.80
CA ALA A 351 24.89 6.36 -9.80
C ALA A 351 24.16 6.54 -8.46
N LEU A 352 22.88 6.91 -8.50
CA LEU A 352 22.03 7.04 -7.32
C LEU A 352 21.89 5.70 -6.57
N LYS A 353 21.69 4.59 -7.29
CA LYS A 353 21.68 3.25 -6.70
C LYS A 353 22.99 2.89 -5.98
N ALA A 354 24.13 3.29 -6.53
CA ALA A 354 25.41 3.12 -5.85
C ALA A 354 25.54 3.99 -4.57
N ARG A 355 24.78 5.10 -4.47
CA ARG A 355 24.66 5.87 -3.23
C ARG A 355 23.78 5.16 -2.19
N GLY A 356 22.78 4.39 -2.60
CA GLY A 356 22.02 3.51 -1.70
C GLY A 356 22.90 2.50 -0.96
N ASP A 357 23.82 1.84 -1.69
CA ASP A 357 24.81 0.95 -1.09
C ASP A 357 25.73 1.69 -0.09
N ALA A 358 26.10 2.93 -0.41
CA ALA A 358 26.91 3.78 0.47
C ALA A 358 26.16 4.22 1.73
N ALA A 359 24.88 4.59 1.60
CA ALA A 359 23.99 4.93 2.72
C ALA A 359 23.80 3.72 3.65
N THR A 360 23.60 2.52 3.08
CA THR A 360 23.53 1.27 3.85
C THR A 360 24.83 0.98 4.61
N ALA A 361 25.99 1.20 3.97
CA ALA A 361 27.27 1.04 4.64
C ALA A 361 27.47 2.06 5.77
N TYR A 362 27.05 3.31 5.54
CA TYR A 362 27.05 4.37 6.55
C TYR A 362 26.19 4.00 7.76
N ALA A 363 24.96 3.50 7.54
CA ALA A 363 24.07 3.00 8.58
C ALA A 363 24.71 1.86 9.37
N ARG A 364 25.33 0.88 8.68
CA ARG A 364 26.04 -0.24 9.32
C ARG A 364 27.18 0.22 10.22
N ASP A 365 27.95 1.20 9.76
CA ASP A 365 29.07 1.74 10.53
C ASP A 365 28.60 2.56 11.74
N ALA A 366 27.50 3.30 11.61
CA ALA A 366 26.95 4.16 12.66
C ALA A 366 26.11 3.40 13.69
N LEU A 367 25.29 2.44 13.25
CA LEU A 367 24.26 1.77 14.04
C LEU A 367 24.58 0.30 14.32
N GLY A 368 25.25 -0.41 13.41
CA GLY A 368 25.43 -1.86 13.50
C GLY A 368 26.07 -2.33 14.81
N GLY A 369 25.33 -3.14 15.58
CA GLY A 369 25.79 -3.67 16.88
C GLY A 369 25.89 -2.63 17.99
N GLN A 370 25.40 -1.40 17.79
CA GLN A 370 25.31 -0.38 18.81
C GLN A 370 24.07 -0.58 19.68
N THR A 371 24.17 -0.15 20.94
CA THR A 371 23.00 0.06 21.79
C THR A 371 22.57 1.52 21.66
N VAL A 372 21.36 1.77 21.19
CA VAL A 372 20.81 3.10 20.92
C VAL A 372 19.58 3.36 21.79
N THR A 373 19.17 4.64 21.87
CA THR A 373 17.87 5.01 22.41
C THR A 373 16.89 5.22 21.27
N LEU A 374 15.84 4.41 21.23
CA LEU A 374 14.70 4.52 20.34
C LEU A 374 13.63 5.42 21.00
N SER A 375 13.13 6.39 20.25
CA SER A 375 12.02 7.28 20.63
C SER A 375 11.11 7.54 19.44
N PHE A 376 9.89 8.04 19.66
CA PHE A 376 8.87 8.24 18.62
C PHE A 376 8.49 9.71 18.50
N ASP A 377 7.73 10.02 17.45
CA ASP A 377 7.17 11.37 17.27
C ASP A 377 6.05 11.63 18.27
N ALA A 378 6.08 12.80 18.92
CA ALA A 378 5.15 13.10 20.00
C ALA A 378 3.72 13.25 19.48
N GLY A 379 2.81 12.40 19.94
CA GLY A 379 1.41 12.38 19.49
C GLY A 379 1.17 11.67 18.16
N GLY A 380 2.23 11.14 17.53
CA GLY A 380 2.13 10.26 16.36
C GLY A 380 1.98 8.78 16.76
N PRO A 381 1.63 7.90 15.82
CA PRO A 381 1.59 6.47 16.06
C PRO A 381 3.02 5.92 16.23
N ALA A 382 3.18 4.91 17.08
CA ALA A 382 4.47 4.25 17.27
C ALA A 382 4.84 3.31 16.10
N ARG A 383 3.84 2.84 15.37
CA ARG A 383 3.97 1.98 14.19
C ARG A 383 3.36 2.67 12.98
N GLY A 384 3.92 2.40 11.80
CA GLY A 384 3.32 2.77 10.52
C GLY A 384 2.43 1.65 9.99
N ASP A 385 1.83 1.89 8.84
CA ASP A 385 0.80 1.00 8.25
C ASP A 385 1.35 -0.41 7.93
N TYR A 386 2.64 -0.51 7.60
CA TYR A 386 3.37 -1.77 7.39
C TYR A 386 3.85 -2.47 8.67
N GLY A 387 3.26 -2.16 9.84
CA GLY A 387 3.62 -2.76 11.13
C GLY A 387 4.99 -2.37 11.71
N ARG A 388 5.85 -1.67 10.96
CA ARG A 388 7.19 -1.22 11.40
C ARG A 388 7.10 -0.11 12.44
N LEU A 389 8.02 -0.12 13.41
CA LEU A 389 8.19 1.00 14.35
C LEU A 389 8.67 2.27 13.63
N LEU A 390 8.08 3.42 13.94
CA LEU A 390 8.45 4.73 13.40
C LEU A 390 9.38 5.46 14.38
N GLY A 391 10.68 5.26 14.22
CA GLY A 391 11.66 5.61 15.25
C GLY A 391 12.66 6.71 14.92
N TYR A 392 13.02 7.48 15.94
CA TYR A 392 14.27 8.23 16.03
C TYR A 392 15.32 7.41 16.79
N LEU A 393 16.53 7.31 16.23
CA LEU A 393 17.63 6.55 16.83
C LEU A 393 18.70 7.48 17.38
N THR A 394 18.75 7.62 18.71
CA THR A 394 19.79 8.42 19.39
C THR A 394 20.99 7.54 19.74
N LEU A 395 22.15 7.91 19.20
CA LEU A 395 23.43 7.24 19.39
C LEU A 395 24.01 7.48 20.80
N PRO A 396 24.98 6.66 21.27
CA PRO A 396 25.61 6.83 22.58
C PRO A 396 26.29 8.18 22.83
N ASP A 397 26.68 8.90 21.77
CA ASP A 397 27.27 10.23 21.86
C ASP A 397 26.22 11.35 21.99
N GLY A 398 24.94 11.00 21.96
CA GLY A 398 23.80 11.91 22.07
C GLY A 398 23.33 12.49 20.73
N THR A 399 23.92 12.12 19.61
CA THR A 399 23.46 12.54 18.28
C THR A 399 22.33 11.65 17.77
N THR A 400 21.38 12.22 17.03
CA THR A 400 20.29 11.47 16.37
C THR A 400 20.76 11.04 14.98
N TYR A 401 20.73 9.75 14.70
CA TYR A 401 21.16 9.19 13.41
C TYR A 401 20.36 9.76 12.25
N ASN A 402 19.02 9.86 12.37
CA ASN A 402 18.13 10.33 11.32
C ASN A 402 18.61 11.68 10.73
N ARG A 403 18.65 12.73 11.56
CA ARG A 403 19.16 14.06 11.18
C ARG A 403 20.60 14.02 10.66
N ARG A 404 21.45 13.17 11.25
CA ARG A 404 22.86 13.07 10.88
C ARG A 404 23.02 12.48 9.47
N ALA A 405 22.24 11.47 9.11
CA ALA A 405 22.24 10.88 7.78
C ALA A 405 21.88 11.92 6.72
N VAL A 406 20.86 12.74 6.98
CA VAL A 406 20.48 13.88 6.11
C VAL A 406 21.60 14.91 6.00
N ALA A 407 22.14 15.36 7.15
CA ALA A 407 23.18 16.38 7.19
C ALA A 407 24.48 15.96 6.49
N ASP A 408 24.80 14.66 6.49
CA ASP A 408 25.97 14.08 5.81
C ASP A 408 25.65 13.71 4.34
N GLY A 409 24.44 14.00 3.84
CA GLY A 409 24.02 13.74 2.46
C GLY A 409 23.83 12.26 2.14
N MET A 410 23.43 11.42 3.10
CA MET A 410 23.18 9.99 2.91
C MET A 410 21.71 9.67 2.63
N ALA A 411 20.81 10.59 2.92
CA ALA A 411 19.36 10.43 2.76
C ALA A 411 18.73 11.76 2.29
N ARG A 412 17.61 11.67 1.57
CA ARG A 412 16.68 12.79 1.37
C ARG A 412 15.70 12.89 2.54
N VAL A 413 15.00 14.01 2.66
CA VAL A 413 13.91 14.19 3.64
C VAL A 413 12.58 14.04 2.93
N TYR A 414 11.76 13.07 3.36
CA TYR A 414 10.39 12.97 2.84
C TYR A 414 9.45 13.93 3.58
N ALA A 415 8.52 14.55 2.86
CA ALA A 415 7.60 15.56 3.36
C ALA A 415 6.36 14.98 4.04
N SER A 416 6.49 14.64 5.33
CA SER A 416 5.34 14.31 6.19
C SER A 416 5.35 15.12 7.49
N ALA A 417 4.21 15.17 8.18
CA ALA A 417 3.97 16.02 9.35
C ALA A 417 4.69 15.58 10.66
N PHE A 418 5.89 14.98 10.56
CA PHE A 418 6.68 14.64 11.74
C PHE A 418 7.30 15.90 12.38
N SER A 419 7.42 15.90 13.71
CA SER A 419 7.78 17.10 14.49
C SER A 419 9.15 17.72 14.18
N GLN A 420 10.04 16.99 13.51
CA GLN A 420 11.41 17.41 13.21
C GLN A 420 11.62 17.81 11.74
N TYR A 421 10.56 17.86 10.93
CA TYR A 421 10.64 18.09 9.48
C TYR A 421 11.49 19.30 9.11
N ASP A 422 11.21 20.47 9.69
CA ASP A 422 11.89 21.71 9.34
C ASP A 422 13.41 21.69 9.61
N ASP A 423 13.84 21.01 10.68
CA ASP A 423 15.26 20.87 11.02
C ASP A 423 15.96 19.92 10.04
N TYR A 424 15.24 18.90 9.55
CA TYR A 424 15.77 17.93 8.60
C TYR A 424 15.86 18.54 7.22
N TRP A 425 14.79 19.21 6.78
CA TRP A 425 14.79 19.98 5.54
C TRP A 425 15.93 21.02 5.51
N ALA A 426 16.17 21.75 6.60
CA ALA A 426 17.27 22.71 6.67
C ALA A 426 18.65 22.03 6.59
N ALA A 427 18.79 20.84 7.16
CA ALA A 427 20.00 20.02 7.07
C ALA A 427 20.23 19.52 5.63
N GLU A 428 19.16 19.07 4.95
CA GLU A 428 19.18 18.65 3.56
C GLU A 428 19.53 19.80 2.62
N ALA A 429 18.87 20.95 2.75
CA ALA A 429 19.17 22.15 1.98
C ALA A 429 20.65 22.56 2.12
N THR A 430 21.22 22.38 3.32
CA THR A 430 22.67 22.62 3.56
C THR A 430 23.54 21.58 2.84
N ALA A 431 23.20 20.30 2.92
CA ALA A 431 23.93 19.22 2.25
C ALA A 431 23.85 19.33 0.71
N ARG A 432 22.67 19.66 0.18
CA ARG A 432 22.41 19.99 -1.24
C ARG A 432 23.33 21.11 -1.70
N ALA A 433 23.31 22.24 -1.01
CA ALA A 433 24.13 23.40 -1.36
C ALA A 433 25.64 23.14 -1.26
N ALA A 434 26.06 22.21 -0.39
CA ALA A 434 27.46 21.79 -0.26
C ALA A 434 27.87 20.72 -1.28
N GLY A 435 26.91 20.05 -1.93
CA GLY A 435 27.16 18.89 -2.79
C GLY A 435 27.68 17.70 -2.00
N ASP A 436 27.19 17.48 -0.78
CA ASP A 436 27.64 16.39 0.08
C ASP A 436 26.91 15.07 -0.25
N GLY A 437 27.65 13.95 -0.24
CA GLY A 437 27.08 12.61 -0.34
C GLY A 437 26.34 12.36 -1.66
N LEU A 438 25.03 12.12 -1.58
CA LEU A 438 24.16 11.90 -2.74
C LEU A 438 24.06 13.14 -3.64
N TRP A 439 24.17 14.34 -3.06
CA TRP A 439 24.08 15.62 -3.76
C TRP A 439 25.31 15.94 -4.62
N GLU A 440 26.38 15.15 -4.52
CA GLU A 440 27.49 15.19 -5.50
C GLU A 440 27.01 14.86 -6.93
N LEU A 441 25.88 14.15 -7.05
CA LEU A 441 25.28 13.77 -8.33
C LEU A 441 24.31 14.83 -8.88
N SER A 442 23.93 15.82 -8.08
CA SER A 442 22.93 16.81 -8.44
C SER A 442 23.48 17.81 -9.45
N ASP A 443 22.82 17.93 -10.59
CA ASP A 443 23.05 18.96 -11.60
C ASP A 443 21.69 19.45 -12.14
N PRO A 444 21.04 20.40 -11.43
CA PRO A 444 19.78 20.99 -11.89
C PRO A 444 19.87 21.61 -13.29
N THR A 445 21.07 22.06 -13.70
CA THR A 445 21.26 22.68 -15.03
C THR A 445 21.29 21.68 -16.17
N ALA A 446 21.41 20.39 -15.87
CA ALA A 446 21.37 19.29 -16.83
C ALA A 446 19.94 18.82 -17.13
N ILE A 447 18.93 19.37 -16.45
CA ILE A 447 17.53 18.99 -16.65
C ILE A 447 16.99 19.77 -17.82
N ASP A 448 16.53 19.03 -18.82
CA ASP A 448 15.90 19.63 -19.98
C ASP A 448 14.59 20.29 -19.56
N GLY A 449 14.44 21.55 -19.94
CA GLY A 449 13.20 22.27 -19.72
C GLY A 449 12.05 21.72 -20.56
N PRO A 450 10.81 21.98 -20.14
CA PRO A 450 9.67 21.51 -20.89
C PRO A 450 9.65 22.13 -22.30
N ASP A 451 9.27 21.33 -23.29
CA ASP A 451 9.00 21.83 -24.63
C ASP A 451 7.92 22.91 -24.54
N SER A 452 8.24 24.14 -24.98
CA SER A 452 7.29 25.24 -24.99
C SER A 452 6.15 24.96 -25.97
N ARG A 453 5.11 24.27 -25.51
CA ARG A 453 3.92 23.89 -26.27
C ARG A 453 2.67 24.36 -25.53
N SER A 454 1.64 24.69 -26.30
CA SER A 454 0.31 25.02 -25.77
C SER A 454 -0.29 23.81 -25.07
N VAL A 455 -1.05 24.04 -24.00
CA VAL A 455 -1.86 23.03 -23.32
C VAL A 455 -2.99 22.62 -24.27
N GLU A 456 -3.00 21.38 -24.74
CA GLU A 456 -4.00 20.89 -25.70
C GLU A 456 -5.09 20.04 -25.04
N SER A 457 -4.71 19.24 -24.04
CA SER A 457 -5.64 18.34 -23.35
C SER A 457 -5.28 18.18 -21.88
N LEU A 458 -6.30 18.09 -21.04
CA LEU A 458 -6.18 17.75 -19.63
C LEU A 458 -7.05 16.55 -19.30
N PHE A 459 -6.74 15.90 -18.19
CA PHE A 459 -7.63 14.98 -17.50
C PHE A 459 -7.73 15.40 -16.04
N PHE A 460 -8.79 14.95 -15.36
CA PHE A 460 -9.04 15.28 -13.96
C PHE A 460 -9.43 14.00 -13.22
N PRO A 461 -8.61 13.50 -12.28
CA PRO A 461 -9.00 12.42 -11.37
C PRO A 461 -10.11 12.87 -10.43
N ASP A 462 -11.12 12.01 -10.22
CA ASP A 462 -12.26 12.17 -9.33
C ASP A 462 -12.72 13.62 -9.11
N PRO A 463 -13.11 14.36 -10.17
CA PRO A 463 -13.19 15.79 -10.04
C PRO A 463 -14.45 16.26 -9.33
N VAL A 464 -14.32 17.36 -8.61
CA VAL A 464 -15.45 18.14 -8.08
C VAL A 464 -15.61 19.45 -8.85
N ALA A 465 -16.86 19.86 -9.12
CA ALA A 465 -17.11 21.12 -9.79
C ALA A 465 -16.65 22.31 -8.94
N VAL A 466 -16.02 23.30 -9.58
CA VAL A 466 -15.55 24.55 -8.94
C VAL A 466 -16.45 25.73 -9.26
N THR A 467 -16.33 26.81 -8.49
CA THR A 467 -17.16 28.02 -8.61
C THR A 467 -16.33 29.29 -8.47
N GLY A 468 -16.96 30.43 -8.77
CA GLY A 468 -16.36 31.76 -8.60
C GLY A 468 -15.32 32.10 -9.65
N GLY A 469 -14.71 33.28 -9.51
CA GLY A 469 -13.64 33.75 -10.39
C GLY A 469 -13.97 33.70 -11.90
N GLN A 470 -12.91 33.58 -12.70
CA GLN A 470 -12.98 33.32 -14.13
C GLN A 470 -12.75 31.82 -14.38
N THR A 471 -13.60 31.19 -15.19
CA THR A 471 -13.40 29.81 -15.62
C THR A 471 -12.22 29.71 -16.59
N VAL A 472 -11.22 28.90 -16.25
CA VAL A 472 -10.03 28.61 -17.06
C VAL A 472 -10.24 27.30 -17.83
N VAL A 473 -10.75 26.28 -17.16
CA VAL A 473 -11.03 24.95 -17.75
C VAL A 473 -12.46 24.54 -17.40
N ALA A 474 -13.16 23.96 -18.37
CA ALA A 474 -14.47 23.35 -18.17
C ALA A 474 -14.50 21.91 -18.72
N SER A 475 -15.43 21.11 -18.20
CA SER A 475 -15.80 19.82 -18.77
C SER A 475 -16.49 19.98 -20.13
N ALA A 476 -16.74 18.86 -20.82
CA ALA A 476 -17.47 18.84 -22.09
C ALA A 476 -18.90 19.42 -21.99
N ASP A 477 -19.53 19.33 -20.83
CA ASP A 477 -20.86 19.92 -20.56
C ASP A 477 -20.83 21.35 -20.01
N SER A 478 -19.65 22.00 -20.07
CA SER A 478 -19.40 23.36 -19.59
C SER A 478 -19.47 23.53 -18.06
N THR A 479 -19.37 22.45 -17.29
CA THR A 479 -19.17 22.52 -15.84
C THR A 479 -17.75 23.01 -15.55
N PRO A 480 -17.54 24.06 -14.74
CA PRO A 480 -16.20 24.54 -14.41
C PRO A 480 -15.39 23.48 -13.66
N LEU A 481 -14.16 23.22 -14.13
CA LEU A 481 -13.18 22.33 -13.51
C LEU A 481 -11.99 23.11 -12.94
N VAL A 482 -11.66 24.28 -13.51
CA VAL A 482 -10.69 25.21 -12.94
C VAL A 482 -11.22 26.64 -13.01
N THR A 483 -11.21 27.34 -11.88
CA THR A 483 -11.53 28.76 -11.79
C THR A 483 -10.41 29.52 -11.10
N ALA A 484 -10.21 30.78 -11.48
CA ALA A 484 -9.18 31.62 -10.89
C ALA A 484 -9.70 33.02 -10.56
N ASP A 485 -9.28 33.52 -9.41
CA ASP A 485 -9.44 34.91 -8.96
C ASP A 485 -8.09 35.60 -9.02
N ALA A 486 -7.77 36.20 -10.17
CA ALA A 486 -6.49 36.87 -10.38
C ALA A 486 -6.26 38.05 -9.43
N ALA A 487 -7.32 38.65 -8.86
CA ALA A 487 -7.17 39.74 -7.91
C ALA A 487 -6.69 39.24 -6.54
N ALA A 488 -7.16 38.06 -6.12
CA ALA A 488 -6.71 37.37 -4.91
C ALA A 488 -5.50 36.46 -5.13
N ARG A 489 -5.08 36.24 -6.39
CA ARG A 489 -4.03 35.29 -6.81
C ARG A 489 -4.33 33.83 -6.42
N VAL A 490 -5.61 33.47 -6.41
CA VAL A 490 -6.06 32.14 -6.01
C VAL A 490 -6.70 31.41 -7.18
N ALA A 491 -6.39 30.13 -7.35
CA ALA A 491 -7.14 29.22 -8.21
C ALA A 491 -7.77 28.08 -7.41
N ALA A 492 -8.94 27.62 -7.86
CA ALA A 492 -9.56 26.37 -7.44
C ALA A 492 -9.50 25.38 -8.62
N VAL A 493 -8.88 24.23 -8.38
CA VAL A 493 -8.69 23.14 -9.32
C VAL A 493 -9.45 21.92 -8.81
N GLY A 494 -10.45 21.50 -9.58
CA GLY A 494 -11.41 20.49 -9.15
C GLY A 494 -10.92 19.04 -9.23
N GLY A 495 -9.62 18.75 -9.15
CA GLY A 495 -9.10 17.37 -9.08
C GLY A 495 -7.57 17.33 -8.98
N PRO A 496 -6.97 16.27 -8.41
CA PRO A 496 -5.52 16.14 -8.21
C PRO A 496 -4.77 15.78 -9.51
N LEU A 497 -4.71 16.71 -10.45
CA LEU A 497 -4.26 16.44 -11.82
C LEU A 497 -2.75 16.22 -12.01
N ILE A 498 -1.92 16.51 -11.00
CA ILE A 498 -0.46 16.27 -11.00
C ILE A 498 -0.06 15.10 -10.10
N ASP A 499 -1.03 14.27 -9.71
CA ASP A 499 -0.83 13.03 -8.98
C ASP A 499 0.09 12.09 -9.77
N GLU A 500 1.19 11.67 -9.15
CA GLU A 500 2.17 10.78 -9.75
C GLU A 500 1.65 9.37 -10.02
N GLY A 501 0.58 8.93 -9.37
CA GLY A 501 -0.06 7.63 -9.65
C GLY A 501 -0.59 7.51 -11.08
N PHE A 502 -0.67 8.63 -11.82
CA PHE A 502 -1.01 8.64 -13.24
C PHE A 502 0.20 8.70 -14.17
N GLU A 503 1.42 8.75 -13.65
CA GLU A 503 2.62 8.76 -14.46
C GLU A 503 2.89 7.37 -15.06
N PRO A 504 3.38 7.27 -16.31
CA PRO A 504 3.56 5.97 -16.96
C PRO A 504 4.49 4.98 -16.25
N ALA A 505 5.39 5.49 -15.42
CA ALA A 505 6.30 4.66 -14.64
C ALA A 505 5.67 4.12 -13.33
N GLU A 506 4.55 4.70 -12.88
CA GLU A 506 3.86 4.34 -11.64
C GLU A 506 2.54 3.59 -11.88
N SER A 507 2.02 3.59 -13.11
CA SER A 507 0.65 3.15 -13.37
C SER A 507 0.44 1.64 -13.42
N ASP A 508 1.49 0.82 -13.39
CA ASP A 508 1.44 -0.64 -13.54
C ASP A 508 0.54 -1.11 -14.71
N GLY A 509 0.60 -0.38 -15.83
CA GLY A 509 -0.19 -0.68 -17.04
C GLY A 509 -1.61 -0.11 -17.04
N ALA A 510 -2.02 0.60 -15.98
CA ALA A 510 -3.22 1.42 -15.97
C ALA A 510 -3.08 2.66 -16.89
N ALA A 511 -4.21 3.30 -17.18
CA ALA A 511 -4.23 4.49 -18.02
C ALA A 511 -3.54 5.68 -17.33
N THR A 512 -2.69 6.36 -18.08
CA THR A 512 -1.74 7.35 -17.58
C THR A 512 -2.09 8.78 -18.02
N ASN A 513 -1.35 9.76 -17.51
CA ASN A 513 -1.38 11.12 -18.00
C ASN A 513 -0.66 11.31 -19.37
N GLU A 514 -0.21 10.24 -20.02
CA GLU A 514 0.48 10.33 -21.32
C GLU A 514 -0.42 10.98 -22.37
N GLY A 515 0.06 12.07 -22.98
CA GLY A 515 -0.70 12.87 -23.93
C GLY A 515 -1.61 13.93 -23.30
N HIS A 516 -1.52 14.14 -21.98
CA HIS A 516 -2.16 15.22 -21.25
C HIS A 516 -1.13 16.19 -20.65
N ASP A 517 -1.48 17.47 -20.61
CA ASP A 517 -0.53 18.56 -20.38
C ASP A 517 -0.64 19.12 -18.96
N VAL A 518 -0.80 18.22 -17.98
CA VAL A 518 -1.15 18.59 -16.59
C VAL A 518 -0.07 19.41 -15.90
N SER A 519 1.20 19.00 -15.97
CA SER A 519 2.34 19.72 -15.38
C SER A 519 2.54 21.10 -16.03
N MET A 520 2.47 21.17 -17.36
CA MET A 520 2.51 22.43 -18.10
C MET A 520 1.39 23.39 -17.64
N PHE A 521 0.16 22.89 -17.55
CA PHE A 521 -0.99 23.69 -17.16
C PHE A 521 -0.87 24.25 -15.74
N VAL A 522 -0.47 23.43 -14.76
CA VAL A 522 -0.28 23.91 -13.38
C VAL A 522 0.83 24.95 -13.30
N ALA A 523 1.95 24.73 -13.98
CA ALA A 523 3.07 25.68 -14.00
C ALA A 523 2.69 27.01 -14.66
N GLU A 524 1.96 27.00 -15.80
CA GLU A 524 1.44 28.22 -16.43
C GLU A 524 0.40 28.94 -15.58
N LEU A 525 -0.46 28.19 -14.87
CA LEU A 525 -1.43 28.76 -13.93
C LEU A 525 -0.72 29.50 -12.80
N ILE A 526 0.33 28.90 -12.23
CA ILE A 526 1.18 29.55 -11.22
C ILE A 526 1.88 30.78 -11.80
N ASP A 527 2.51 30.65 -12.98
CA ASP A 527 3.22 31.76 -13.63
C ASP A 527 2.32 32.96 -13.92
N CYS A 528 1.03 32.74 -14.21
CA CYS A 528 0.08 33.82 -14.43
C CYS A 528 -0.42 34.48 -13.12
N LEU A 529 -0.54 33.72 -12.03
CA LEU A 529 -1.09 34.21 -10.76
C LEU A 529 -0.05 34.88 -9.87
N ALA A 530 1.18 34.36 -9.85
CA ALA A 530 2.28 34.92 -9.08
C ALA A 530 2.68 36.30 -9.63
N ALA A 531 3.04 37.23 -8.75
CA ALA A 531 3.40 38.59 -9.15
C ALA A 531 4.69 38.64 -10.00
N ASP A 532 5.65 37.76 -9.67
CA ASP A 532 6.96 37.66 -10.32
C ASP A 532 7.07 36.40 -11.20
N GLY A 533 5.93 35.80 -11.56
CA GLY A 533 5.88 34.54 -12.30
C GLY A 533 6.40 33.34 -11.51
N LEU A 534 6.52 32.21 -12.20
CA LEU A 534 7.10 30.99 -11.65
C LEU A 534 8.63 31.08 -11.70
N SER A 535 9.22 31.62 -10.64
CA SER A 535 10.64 31.97 -10.55
C SER A 535 11.29 31.68 -9.19
N ALA A 536 10.50 31.23 -8.21
CA ALA A 536 10.89 30.80 -6.88
C ALA A 536 10.21 29.45 -6.58
N PRO A 537 10.59 28.74 -5.49
CA PRO A 537 10.06 27.42 -5.20
C PRO A 537 8.53 27.35 -5.16
N VAL A 538 7.98 26.19 -5.49
CA VAL A 538 6.57 25.85 -5.29
C VAL A 538 6.46 25.04 -4.01
N LEU A 539 5.64 25.50 -3.07
CA LEU A 539 5.41 24.78 -1.82
C LEU A 539 4.15 23.92 -1.90
N VAL A 540 4.21 22.69 -1.38
CA VAL A 540 3.04 21.80 -1.26
C VAL A 540 2.72 21.57 0.21
N ASP A 541 1.50 21.90 0.62
CA ASP A 541 1.05 21.69 2.00
C ASP A 541 0.96 20.19 2.34
N GLY A 542 1.80 19.75 3.27
CA GLY A 542 1.76 18.41 3.88
C GLY A 542 1.37 18.43 5.36
N GLY A 543 1.08 19.61 5.93
CA GLY A 543 0.82 19.80 7.36
C GLY A 543 -0.62 19.51 7.80
N HIS A 544 -1.53 19.38 6.85
CA HIS A 544 -2.97 19.28 7.12
C HIS A 544 -3.56 17.92 6.73
N GLY A 545 -2.71 16.89 6.71
CA GLY A 545 -3.06 15.48 6.52
C GLY A 545 -3.25 15.08 5.06
N GLN A 546 -2.38 15.60 4.19
CA GLN A 546 -2.29 15.24 2.77
C GLN A 546 -1.44 13.98 2.53
N PHE A 547 -0.42 13.74 3.35
CA PHE A 547 0.48 12.60 3.20
C PHE A 547 -0.29 11.28 3.39
N GLY A 548 -0.22 10.39 2.39
CA GLY A 548 -0.90 9.10 2.39
C GLY A 548 -2.43 9.17 2.19
N SER A 549 -2.93 10.23 1.54
CA SER A 549 -4.37 10.41 1.31
C SER A 549 -4.75 10.29 -0.16
N ASP A 550 -5.69 9.39 -0.48
CA ASP A 550 -6.22 9.20 -1.83
C ASP A 550 -6.99 10.41 -2.41
N ALA A 551 -7.33 11.40 -1.57
CA ALA A 551 -8.11 12.58 -1.96
C ALA A 551 -7.30 13.87 -2.01
N ALA A 552 -6.00 13.80 -1.72
CA ALA A 552 -5.10 14.92 -1.56
C ALA A 552 -3.72 14.62 -2.18
N LEU A 553 -2.86 15.63 -2.21
CA LEU A 553 -1.51 15.56 -2.73
C LEU A 553 -0.55 16.15 -1.71
N SER A 554 0.42 15.37 -1.29
CA SER A 554 1.63 15.82 -0.60
C SER A 554 2.77 16.04 -1.59
N ALA A 555 3.91 16.56 -1.13
CA ALA A 555 5.08 16.67 -2.00
C ALA A 555 5.59 15.30 -2.48
N GLU A 556 5.30 14.23 -1.73
CA GLU A 556 5.66 12.86 -2.09
C GLU A 556 4.75 12.27 -3.17
N ASP A 557 3.59 12.89 -3.46
CA ASP A 557 2.65 12.44 -4.49
C ASP A 557 2.83 13.19 -5.82
N VAL A 558 3.87 14.02 -5.94
CA VAL A 558 4.07 14.93 -7.09
C VAL A 558 5.54 14.99 -7.56
N ALA A 559 6.32 13.92 -7.37
CA ALA A 559 7.74 13.91 -7.71
C ALA A 559 8.02 14.21 -9.20
N TYR A 560 7.12 13.78 -10.09
CA TYR A 560 7.23 14.07 -11.52
C TYR A 560 6.94 15.54 -11.86
N PHE A 561 6.05 16.19 -11.11
CA PHE A 561 5.85 17.62 -11.22
C PHE A 561 7.05 18.40 -10.69
N GLN A 562 7.69 17.96 -9.60
CA GLN A 562 8.97 18.47 -9.15
C GLN A 562 10.03 18.39 -10.25
N ARG A 563 10.22 17.20 -10.85
CA ARG A 563 11.18 17.03 -11.97
C ARG A 563 10.88 17.97 -13.14
N PHE A 564 9.61 18.18 -13.44
CA PHE A 564 9.17 19.13 -14.47
C PHE A 564 9.54 20.58 -14.11
N LEU A 565 9.34 21.00 -12.86
CA LEU A 565 9.68 22.34 -12.38
C LEU A 565 11.18 22.61 -12.38
N GLU A 566 12.01 21.60 -12.09
CA GLU A 566 13.47 21.71 -12.17
C GLU A 566 13.93 22.12 -13.59
N GLY A 567 13.20 21.71 -14.62
CA GLY A 567 13.43 22.12 -16.01
C GLY A 567 12.77 23.45 -16.41
N TRP A 568 11.80 23.96 -15.65
CA TRP A 568 10.96 25.09 -16.05
C TRP A 568 11.74 26.35 -16.45
N SER A 569 12.84 26.63 -15.75
CA SER A 569 13.72 27.77 -16.05
C SER A 569 15.19 27.36 -16.04
N PRO A 570 16.10 28.10 -16.71
CA PRO A 570 17.53 27.83 -16.64
C PRO A 570 18.14 27.91 -15.23
N ALA A 571 17.42 28.51 -14.27
CA ALA A 571 17.83 28.57 -12.87
C ALA A 571 17.31 27.38 -12.04
N GLY A 572 16.44 26.54 -12.61
CA GLY A 572 15.64 25.57 -11.88
C GLY A 572 14.55 26.22 -11.04
N VAL A 573 13.42 25.54 -10.89
CA VAL A 573 12.43 25.87 -9.85
C VAL A 573 12.27 24.63 -8.98
N ASP A 574 12.54 24.79 -7.69
CA ASP A 574 12.41 23.69 -6.73
C ASP A 574 10.93 23.50 -6.33
N LEU A 575 10.62 22.31 -5.85
CA LEU A 575 9.38 21.99 -5.15
C LEU A 575 9.75 21.52 -3.75
N ASP A 576 9.12 22.08 -2.72
CA ASP A 576 9.34 21.66 -1.34
C ASP A 576 8.00 21.40 -0.64
N GLY A 577 7.96 20.39 0.23
CA GLY A 577 6.83 20.20 1.15
C GLY A 577 6.87 21.22 2.29
N VAL A 578 5.71 21.66 2.79
CA VAL A 578 5.61 22.48 4.00
C VAL A 578 4.63 21.86 4.98
N THR A 579 5.05 21.65 6.22
CA THR A 579 4.25 20.95 7.23
C THR A 579 3.77 21.85 8.36
N THR A 580 4.31 23.07 8.46
CA THR A 580 3.93 24.05 9.49
C THR A 580 3.80 25.46 8.89
N LEU A 581 2.74 26.20 9.26
CA LEU A 581 2.51 27.57 8.77
C LEU A 581 2.06 28.52 9.92
N PRO A 582 2.38 29.83 9.87
CA PRO A 582 3.71 30.31 9.48
C PRO A 582 4.79 29.72 10.40
N HIS A 583 6.00 29.54 9.90
CA HIS A 583 7.08 29.02 10.73
C HIS A 583 8.39 29.81 10.65
N ASP A 584 9.26 29.60 11.64
CA ASP A 584 10.56 30.26 11.80
C ASP A 584 11.71 29.44 11.16
N THR A 585 11.49 28.15 10.87
CA THR A 585 12.46 27.21 10.26
C THR A 585 11.73 26.33 9.23
N GLY A 586 12.34 25.97 8.11
CA GLY A 586 11.68 25.25 7.00
C GLY A 586 11.44 26.13 5.77
N PRO A 587 10.77 25.60 4.71
CA PRO A 587 10.40 26.38 3.55
C PRO A 587 9.46 27.53 3.92
N ALA A 588 9.85 28.75 3.57
CA ALA A 588 9.11 29.95 3.93
C ALA A 588 8.15 30.37 2.82
N LEU A 589 6.93 30.76 3.19
CA LEU A 589 6.02 31.47 2.26
C LEU A 589 6.57 32.86 1.90
N CYS A 590 7.03 33.60 2.90
CA CYS A 590 7.58 34.95 2.76
C CYS A 590 8.94 35.07 3.44
N HIS A 591 9.81 35.92 2.89
CA HIS A 591 11.02 36.38 3.57
C HIS A 591 10.68 37.27 4.79
N ASP A 592 11.65 37.50 5.68
CA ASP A 592 11.51 38.36 6.87
C ASP A 592 11.05 39.80 6.55
N ASP A 593 11.30 40.28 5.34
CA ASP A 593 10.88 41.61 4.87
C ASP A 593 9.46 41.65 4.29
N GLY A 594 8.77 40.51 4.28
CA GLY A 594 7.40 40.34 3.80
C GLY A 594 7.29 40.16 2.29
N THR A 595 8.39 40.01 1.55
CA THR A 595 8.35 39.63 0.13
C THR A 595 8.13 38.12 -0.03
N PRO A 596 7.46 37.65 -1.10
CA PRO A 596 7.28 36.21 -1.34
C PRO A 596 8.61 35.50 -1.45
N ALA A 597 8.79 34.41 -0.70
CA ALA A 597 9.93 33.51 -0.80
C ALA A 597 9.65 32.31 -1.72
N ALA A 598 8.37 32.05 -2.00
CA ALA A 598 7.88 31.04 -2.93
C ALA A 598 7.05 31.68 -4.05
N SER A 599 7.00 31.04 -5.22
CA SER A 599 6.09 31.46 -6.30
C SER A 599 4.65 31.03 -6.01
N ALA A 600 4.46 29.86 -5.40
CA ALA A 600 3.13 29.34 -5.07
C ALA A 600 3.10 28.50 -3.80
N LEU A 601 1.90 28.41 -3.22
CA LEU A 601 1.50 27.37 -2.27
C LEU A 601 0.37 26.54 -2.89
N ILE A 602 0.57 25.23 -3.02
CA ILE A 602 -0.44 24.25 -3.39
C ILE A 602 -1.05 23.69 -2.10
N VAL A 603 -2.38 23.74 -1.99
CA VAL A 603 -3.15 23.15 -0.89
C VAL A 603 -4.19 22.22 -1.47
N SER A 604 -3.98 20.91 -1.36
CA SER A 604 -5.00 19.90 -1.69
C SER A 604 -5.94 19.65 -0.51
N SER A 605 -7.03 18.89 -0.75
CA SER A 605 -8.10 18.56 0.21
C SER A 605 -7.57 18.30 1.63
N PRO A 606 -7.65 19.27 2.57
CA PRO A 606 -7.05 19.11 3.88
C PRO A 606 -7.98 18.31 4.78
N THR A 607 -7.45 17.30 5.48
CA THR A 607 -8.23 16.47 6.41
C THR A 607 -8.36 17.14 7.79
N THR A 608 -7.45 18.06 8.11
CA THR A 608 -7.49 18.92 9.31
C THR A 608 -7.69 20.39 8.95
N ALA A 609 -8.16 21.19 9.91
CA ALA A 609 -8.46 22.59 9.65
C ALA A 609 -7.26 23.50 9.96
N PHE A 610 -6.91 24.36 9.02
CA PHE A 610 -5.98 25.48 9.23
C PHE A 610 -6.43 26.33 10.44
N THR A 611 -5.50 26.65 11.32
CA THR A 611 -5.62 27.61 12.40
C THR A 611 -5.76 29.04 11.88
N ALA A 612 -6.17 29.97 12.75
CA ALA A 612 -6.29 31.37 12.35
C ALA A 612 -4.93 32.02 12.00
N ALA A 613 -3.82 31.52 12.54
CA ALA A 613 -2.48 32.01 12.24
C ALA A 613 -2.02 31.53 10.87
N GLU A 614 -2.23 30.26 10.55
CA GLU A 614 -1.91 29.66 9.24
C GLU A 614 -2.69 30.35 8.13
N ARG A 615 -4.01 30.50 8.29
CA ARG A 615 -4.84 31.20 7.29
C ARG A 615 -4.39 32.65 7.08
N ARG A 616 -3.93 33.32 8.13
CA ARG A 616 -3.37 34.67 8.01
C ARG A 616 -2.06 34.65 7.24
N ALA A 617 -1.17 33.70 7.50
CA ALA A 617 0.10 33.58 6.78
C ALA A 617 -0.11 33.34 5.28
N VAL A 618 -1.03 32.45 4.93
CA VAL A 618 -1.39 32.18 3.51
C VAL A 618 -2.00 33.42 2.86
N ALA A 619 -2.85 34.18 3.56
CA ALA A 619 -3.39 35.44 3.06
C ALA A 619 -2.31 36.53 2.89
N ASP A 620 -1.45 36.71 3.89
CA ASP A 620 -0.33 37.67 3.85
C ASP A 620 0.65 37.32 2.69
N PHE A 621 0.84 36.03 2.38
CA PHE A 621 1.62 35.55 1.23
C PHE A 621 0.98 35.89 -0.12
N ALA A 622 -0.32 35.63 -0.28
CA ALA A 622 -1.06 36.00 -1.49
C ALA A 622 -1.03 37.52 -1.73
N ASP A 623 -1.23 38.32 -0.66
CA ASP A 623 -1.13 39.78 -0.69
C ASP A 623 0.27 40.28 -1.08
N ALA A 624 1.32 39.56 -0.65
CA ALA A 624 2.71 39.87 -0.99
C ALA A 624 3.06 39.57 -2.44
N GLY A 625 2.28 38.74 -3.13
CA GLY A 625 2.47 38.41 -4.54
C GLY A 625 2.55 36.92 -4.86
N GLY A 626 2.47 36.05 -3.87
CA GLY A 626 2.44 34.60 -4.08
C GLY A 626 1.13 34.11 -4.69
N ALA A 627 1.17 33.01 -5.44
CA ALA A 627 -0.02 32.31 -5.91
C ALA A 627 -0.50 31.26 -4.90
N VAL A 628 -1.82 31.06 -4.77
CA VAL A 628 -2.39 29.96 -3.97
C VAL A 628 -3.22 29.07 -4.88
N ILE A 629 -2.83 27.80 -5.00
CA ILE A 629 -3.53 26.81 -5.82
C ILE A 629 -4.25 25.84 -4.88
N LEU A 630 -5.58 25.93 -4.86
CA LEU A 630 -6.41 25.01 -4.10
C LEU A 630 -6.79 23.84 -4.98
N ILE A 631 -6.58 22.61 -4.53
CA ILE A 631 -6.94 21.38 -5.25
C ILE A 631 -7.98 20.61 -4.43
N GLY A 632 -9.14 20.35 -5.01
CA GLY A 632 -10.23 19.62 -4.34
C GLY A 632 -10.62 18.38 -5.12
N SER A 633 -10.91 17.29 -4.42
CA SER A 633 -11.35 16.02 -5.01
C SER A 633 -12.78 15.65 -4.59
N ALA A 634 -13.49 14.93 -5.46
CA ALA A 634 -14.75 14.28 -5.14
C ALA A 634 -14.56 12.97 -4.36
N ALA A 635 -13.34 12.44 -4.28
CA ALA A 635 -13.00 11.26 -3.47
C ALA A 635 -13.28 11.49 -1.97
N ASP A 636 -13.06 12.71 -1.48
CA ASP A 636 -13.47 13.14 -0.13
C ASP A 636 -14.15 14.52 -0.16
N THR A 637 -15.47 14.52 -0.36
CA THR A 637 -16.24 15.78 -0.33
C THR A 637 -16.38 16.40 1.06
N ASP A 638 -16.10 15.66 2.14
CA ASP A 638 -16.17 16.18 3.50
C ASP A 638 -14.94 17.05 3.82
N ALA A 639 -13.77 16.69 3.28
CA ALA A 639 -12.57 17.52 3.33
C ALA A 639 -12.76 18.88 2.64
N LEU A 640 -13.58 18.96 1.58
CA LEU A 640 -13.79 20.21 0.83
C LEU A 640 -14.37 21.35 1.68
N VAL A 641 -15.16 21.03 2.72
CA VAL A 641 -15.72 22.03 3.64
C VAL A 641 -14.61 22.77 4.41
N ARG A 642 -13.42 22.17 4.54
CA ARG A 642 -12.28 22.75 5.26
C ARG A 642 -11.57 23.86 4.50
N PHE A 643 -11.81 24.00 3.19
CA PHE A 643 -11.33 25.15 2.43
C PHE A 643 -12.05 26.46 2.78
N ALA A 644 -13.32 26.41 3.23
CA ALA A 644 -14.13 27.62 3.38
C ALA A 644 -13.50 28.69 4.31
N PRO A 645 -12.95 28.35 5.49
CA PRO A 645 -12.25 29.33 6.32
C PRO A 645 -11.01 29.94 5.64
N LEU A 646 -10.30 29.17 4.82
CA LEU A 646 -9.10 29.61 4.10
C LEU A 646 -9.48 30.52 2.93
N THR A 647 -10.48 30.16 2.12
CA THR A 647 -10.99 31.02 1.05
C THR A 647 -11.55 32.35 1.59
N ASP A 648 -12.22 32.32 2.76
CA ASP A 648 -12.68 33.54 3.45
C ASP A 648 -11.51 34.43 3.89
N ALA A 649 -10.40 33.84 4.34
CA ALA A 649 -9.22 34.59 4.76
C ALA A 649 -8.46 35.21 3.58
N LEU A 650 -8.48 34.54 2.43
CA LEU A 650 -7.89 34.99 1.16
C LEU A 650 -8.72 36.08 0.45
N ASP A 651 -9.93 36.40 0.93
CA ASP A 651 -10.90 37.29 0.26
C ASP A 651 -11.13 36.92 -1.22
N THR A 652 -11.07 35.61 -1.51
CA THR A 652 -11.21 35.09 -2.88
C THR A 652 -12.64 34.72 -3.19
N THR A 653 -13.02 34.86 -4.46
CA THR A 653 -14.34 34.43 -4.94
C THR A 653 -14.40 32.96 -5.36
N VAL A 654 -13.25 32.30 -5.57
CA VAL A 654 -13.22 30.89 -6.01
C VAL A 654 -13.47 29.92 -4.85
N GLY A 655 -13.97 28.73 -5.19
CA GLY A 655 -14.17 27.65 -4.22
C GLY A 655 -14.76 26.40 -4.84
N PHE A 656 -14.99 25.39 -4.01
CA PHE A 656 -15.48 24.07 -4.42
C PHE A 656 -16.98 23.93 -4.18
N THR A 657 -17.63 23.14 -5.03
CA THR A 657 -18.93 22.53 -4.70
C THR A 657 -18.69 21.20 -3.98
N THR A 658 -19.73 20.37 -3.88
CA THR A 658 -19.63 18.94 -3.52
C THR A 658 -20.16 18.05 -4.64
N THR A 659 -20.25 18.58 -5.87
CA THR A 659 -20.83 17.86 -7.01
C THR A 659 -19.72 17.21 -7.83
N PRO A 660 -19.63 15.87 -7.85
CA PRO A 660 -18.69 15.16 -8.71
C PRO A 660 -18.98 15.44 -10.18
N VAL A 661 -17.93 15.57 -11.00
CA VAL A 661 -18.02 15.71 -12.44
C VAL A 661 -17.59 14.40 -13.08
N THR A 662 -18.44 13.82 -13.92
CA THR A 662 -18.15 12.56 -14.61
C THR A 662 -18.44 12.68 -16.10
N ASP A 663 -17.69 11.99 -16.95
CA ASP A 663 -17.94 11.94 -18.40
C ASP A 663 -17.74 10.51 -18.92
N ARG A 664 -18.84 9.86 -19.34
CA ARG A 664 -18.81 8.49 -19.90
C ARG A 664 -18.25 8.41 -21.32
N THR A 665 -18.03 9.54 -21.97
CA THR A 665 -17.63 9.64 -23.38
C THR A 665 -16.18 10.07 -23.54
N HIS A 666 -15.76 11.08 -22.79
CA HIS A 666 -14.40 11.61 -22.82
C HIS A 666 -13.77 11.41 -21.45
N ASN A 667 -13.05 10.30 -21.30
CA ASN A 667 -12.37 9.97 -20.05
C ASN A 667 -11.07 9.21 -20.30
N LEU A 668 -10.26 9.17 -19.26
CA LEU A 668 -9.02 8.42 -19.23
C LEU A 668 -9.32 6.96 -18.85
N GLY A 669 -8.78 6.01 -19.62
CA GLY A 669 -8.85 4.58 -19.28
C GLY A 669 -10.23 3.94 -19.34
N GLY A 670 -11.25 4.60 -19.87
CA GLY A 670 -12.64 4.11 -19.84
C GLY A 670 -13.37 4.42 -18.54
N ASP A 671 -12.73 5.13 -17.60
CA ASP A 671 -13.27 5.44 -16.28
C ASP A 671 -14.01 6.78 -16.26
N PRO A 672 -15.35 6.82 -16.11
CA PRO A 672 -16.10 8.06 -16.14
C PRO A 672 -15.77 9.03 -14.99
N THR A 673 -15.09 8.59 -13.92
CA THR A 673 -14.62 9.50 -12.84
C THR A 673 -13.34 10.24 -13.22
N ARG A 674 -12.74 9.95 -14.38
CA ARG A 674 -11.51 10.57 -14.88
C ARG A 674 -11.76 11.33 -16.18
N PRO A 675 -12.65 12.33 -16.23
CA PRO A 675 -13.00 13.01 -17.47
C PRO A 675 -11.79 13.70 -18.11
N THR A 676 -11.72 13.64 -19.44
CA THR A 676 -10.75 14.37 -20.25
C THR A 676 -11.40 15.57 -20.91
N THR A 677 -10.64 16.66 -21.10
CA THR A 677 -11.17 17.87 -21.72
C THR A 677 -10.13 18.61 -22.54
N THR A 678 -10.58 19.12 -23.68
CA THR A 678 -9.87 20.12 -24.50
C THR A 678 -10.58 21.48 -24.44
N ALA A 679 -11.62 21.62 -23.60
CA ALA A 679 -12.39 22.85 -23.41
C ALA A 679 -11.70 23.74 -22.38
N LEU A 680 -10.48 24.15 -22.72
CA LEU A 680 -9.62 24.98 -21.89
C LEU A 680 -9.30 26.29 -22.61
N THR A 681 -9.07 27.33 -21.82
CA THR A 681 -8.50 28.60 -22.29
C THR A 681 -7.14 28.75 -21.64
N GLU A 682 -6.11 29.03 -22.43
CA GLU A 682 -4.76 29.29 -21.96
C GLU A 682 -4.79 30.25 -20.75
N PRO A 683 -4.15 29.93 -19.60
CA PRO A 683 -4.18 30.76 -18.41
C PRO A 683 -3.83 32.22 -18.71
N ALA A 684 -2.80 32.44 -19.52
CA ALA A 684 -2.35 33.77 -19.94
C ALA A 684 -3.42 34.57 -20.73
N ALA A 685 -4.31 33.89 -21.45
CA ALA A 685 -5.38 34.55 -22.20
C ALA A 685 -6.55 34.99 -21.29
N VAL A 686 -6.73 34.35 -20.14
CA VAL A 686 -7.78 34.66 -19.16
C VAL A 686 -7.28 35.64 -18.10
N LEU A 687 -6.09 35.36 -17.55
CA LEU A 687 -5.52 36.03 -16.38
C LEU A 687 -4.51 37.12 -16.74
N GLY A 688 -4.00 37.11 -17.99
CA GLY A 688 -2.87 37.93 -18.44
C GLY A 688 -1.55 37.16 -18.33
N SER A 689 -0.56 37.53 -19.17
CA SER A 689 0.79 36.96 -19.10
C SER A 689 1.73 37.82 -18.27
N ASN A 690 2.56 37.16 -17.46
CA ASN A 690 3.84 37.73 -17.04
C ASN A 690 4.84 37.51 -18.19
N ALA A 691 5.54 38.57 -18.61
CA ALA A 691 6.40 38.55 -19.80
C ALA A 691 7.69 37.71 -19.65
N THR A 692 7.79 36.90 -18.59
CA THR A 692 8.94 36.08 -18.22
C THR A 692 9.04 34.77 -19.00
N SER A 693 7.96 34.31 -19.64
CA SER A 693 7.98 33.19 -20.59
C SER A 693 8.35 33.64 -22.01
N GLN A 694 9.65 33.92 -22.25
CA GLN A 694 10.23 33.95 -23.61
C GLN A 694 11.71 33.58 -23.63
#